data_AF-A0A9Q9B7J7-F1
#
_entry.id   AF-A0A9Q9B7J7-F1
#
_cell.length_a   1.000
_cell.length_b   1.000
_cell.length_c   1.000
_cell.angle_alpha   90.00
_cell.angle_beta   90.00
_cell.angle_gamma   90.00
#
_symmetry.space_group_name_H-M   'P 1'
#
loop_
_entity.id
_entity.type
_entity.pdbx_description
1 polymer ?
#
loop_
_entity_poly.entity_id
_entity_poly.type
_entity_poly.pdbx_seq_one_letter_code
_entity_poly.pdbx_strand_id
1 'polypeptide(L)'
;MKKIVSVSIVFCVFLLSFAHGFENDENPDVDFGIDLIKKRTGENKAGQYFKNFDEENTVLFLDGFWDMEFLGLSSFEFFDGYAKVNSFQGVFKQKANLALLLLLNNEFYFETLYKDDYKKSTLAFGYFGKEESPIKHIRAGNSNIKFPLNYGYIDTGGGKFISPGIMGTFAGENWSGDTVLRYESSEYNSKTYYGNTEIIENKISINAWQKARHFYIPVDNLYGKPVLVFVKDFAGGQWRPLSPDEFAVDPRLKTLSLKKSYPEGVALNYFDLEANPGDPNNPANKHLGNVTDYFSVLGSIPAINEIIASIHPDVSWYKENVFGKDLLVLKKNNFSPFEIASRYEAPESSNSSLSIVDTHTQSEVLNFEASVESAGSFLGDFQKLKFIQVLNPSQGYDFSIIEQMFPFRKTDSKIYLPGNSDESDLSLQIFCKNYLPSPGFILPDTAIPGSIRVFKNKIRIFDFDYNESNHNLTIHEPVLSNDIIEIQWKEALTYSDSGLVRFAGGAHWRPVSGLDMFFAGSGDWEITKQKFNPIDTYKLSTGLNYKNQTIKTGSVFGFEAGVDRKLSAKEQAYSFQNKSYFNYSLDGPLYSKNSIPVFSNPKFYFEENIKIDKRIGNAHTKTNAAIDIWKIKFAGLLSLKNNFFSDNSKMIESYGHSVIMPIYFVYLSEDFFVNIHDNILRREGKINFEKYVNINYLTSVDYNKDYTSQKILTSISPAIPEADFGIIYSQINFFISQKYKTLLNPASASYNSAWTKSLIDMYSKGEKNAEDRTGGMTFLFNYFPNEKDKDGIQLSGINFDAFSKTLFQNKGKVKSLDETGFEISVPFNTGKIFFSPIVKRKITKEKIGTEAEKQDSYASDLKFLFTGLGGQYWLFSIPFFYDMFDQKIVKEIQTNNNEVYYTFFNSYGFNLSRLISGTIKDLYTPLEFGTAVSRLVQSAQLNSGQSNIYGLDFSFKYTTLNISGKYGYFDWFDFYDQDELNRFYKFGFSFGKNFFKFNFNSNHGLYFFFNSNNKLGFENEFLYTASKIENSKLSTDEWKEKFSLMFSYKGGTSLPRVIIESFSKIPLSDSREEKLSIELSQNKSLKKLNYKLSFKHSQSTKIGSHGEIKIFAELEGASTTSNSFLLNVNAGISGKVDF
;
A
#
# COMPACT_ATOMS: atom_id res chain seq x y z
N MET A 1 5.48 5.01 40.00
CA MET A 1 4.23 4.37 39.56
C MET A 1 2.98 4.89 40.26
N LYS A 2 2.82 4.81 41.60
CA LYS A 2 1.60 5.28 42.30
C LYS A 2 1.16 6.72 41.97
N LYS A 3 2.08 7.70 41.91
CA LYS A 3 1.74 9.11 41.63
C LYS A 3 1.29 9.41 40.18
N ILE A 4 1.71 8.62 39.18
CA ILE A 4 1.36 8.85 37.76
C ILE A 4 0.02 8.17 37.40
N VAL A 5 -0.23 7.00 38.00
CA VAL A 5 -1.51 6.28 37.89
C VAL A 5 -2.65 7.08 38.52
N SER A 6 -2.41 7.71 39.69
CA SER A 6 -3.42 8.57 40.33
C SER A 6 -3.78 9.81 39.51
N VAL A 7 -2.81 10.43 38.81
CA VAL A 7 -3.06 11.65 38.02
C VAL A 7 -3.80 11.35 36.72
N SER A 8 -3.51 10.22 36.05
CA SER A 8 -4.21 9.83 34.81
C SER A 8 -5.66 9.41 35.05
N ILE A 9 -5.92 8.73 36.18
CA ILE A 9 -7.27 8.33 36.60
C ILE A 9 -8.09 9.56 37.00
N VAL A 10 -7.52 10.49 37.78
CA VAL A 10 -8.21 11.74 38.17
C VAL A 10 -8.53 12.61 36.94
N PHE A 11 -7.66 12.64 35.92
CA PHE A 11 -7.90 13.41 34.70
C PHE A 11 -8.99 12.79 33.80
N CYS A 12 -9.05 11.46 33.66
CA CYS A 12 -10.12 10.77 32.92
C CYS A 12 -11.50 10.95 33.60
N VAL A 13 -11.52 11.04 34.93
CA VAL A 13 -12.74 11.24 35.72
C VAL A 13 -13.23 12.67 35.67
N PHE A 14 -12.32 13.65 35.63
CA PHE A 14 -12.65 15.07 35.42
C PHE A 14 -13.34 15.30 34.05
N LEU A 15 -12.99 14.49 33.04
CA LEU A 15 -13.65 14.48 31.73
C LEU A 15 -15.01 13.74 31.76
N LEU A 16 -15.13 12.64 32.50
CA LEU A 16 -16.38 11.89 32.65
C LEU A 16 -17.48 12.65 33.42
N SER A 17 -17.12 13.58 34.31
CA SER A 17 -18.11 14.47 34.98
C SER A 17 -18.84 15.43 34.04
N PHE A 18 -18.39 15.58 32.79
CA PHE A 18 -19.11 16.35 31.76
C PHE A 18 -20.10 15.50 30.94
N ALA A 19 -20.09 14.17 31.09
CA ALA A 19 -20.78 13.24 30.20
C ALA A 19 -22.04 12.57 30.83
N HIS A 20 -22.66 13.13 31.87
CA HIS A 20 -23.88 12.55 32.47
C HIS A 20 -25.10 13.48 32.40
N GLY A 21 -26.01 13.08 31.51
CA GLY A 21 -27.47 13.19 31.65
C GLY A 21 -28.09 14.52 31.24
N PHE A 22 -28.53 14.66 29.98
CA PHE A 22 -29.38 15.79 29.58
C PHE A 22 -30.43 15.33 28.55
N GLU A 23 -31.70 15.41 28.95
CA GLU A 23 -32.87 15.12 28.11
C GLU A 23 -33.07 16.24 27.08
N ASN A 24 -33.50 15.85 25.89
CA ASN A 24 -33.83 16.74 24.78
C ASN A 24 -35.12 17.52 25.08
N ASP A 25 -35.00 18.82 25.34
CA ASP A 25 -36.12 19.77 25.18
C ASP A 25 -36.09 20.38 23.78
N GLU A 26 -37.25 20.35 23.12
CA GLU A 26 -37.49 20.88 21.77
C GLU A 26 -37.34 22.41 21.76
N ASN A 27 -36.19 22.92 21.30
CA ASN A 27 -35.94 24.36 21.13
C ASN A 27 -35.48 24.65 19.67
N PRO A 28 -36.12 25.57 18.92
CA PRO A 28 -35.83 25.85 17.50
C PRO A 28 -34.37 26.23 17.17
N ASP A 29 -33.60 26.75 18.13
CA ASP A 29 -32.18 27.08 17.94
C ASP A 29 -31.27 25.84 17.84
N VAL A 30 -31.73 24.68 18.32
CA VAL A 30 -31.00 23.41 18.28
C VAL A 30 -30.97 22.84 16.84
N ASP A 31 -32.02 23.07 16.05
CA ASP A 31 -32.13 22.56 14.67
C ASP A 31 -31.12 23.19 13.71
N PHE A 32 -30.82 24.49 13.85
CA PHE A 32 -29.80 25.16 13.06
C PHE A 32 -28.39 24.61 13.33
N GLY A 33 -28.06 24.39 14.61
CA GLY A 33 -26.80 23.76 15.02
C GLY A 33 -26.66 22.32 14.52
N ILE A 34 -27.74 21.53 14.61
CA ILE A 34 -27.83 20.16 14.06
C ILE A 34 -27.58 20.15 12.55
N ASP A 35 -28.23 21.01 11.79
CA ASP A 35 -28.14 21.02 10.33
C ASP A 35 -26.78 21.51 9.82
N LEU A 36 -26.16 22.48 10.53
CA LEU A 36 -24.80 22.95 10.26
C LEU A 36 -23.77 21.82 10.47
N ILE A 37 -23.90 21.06 11.55
CA ILE A 37 -23.02 19.91 11.87
C ILE A 37 -23.25 18.78 10.86
N LYS A 38 -24.51 18.39 10.58
CA LYS A 38 -24.86 17.35 9.59
C LYS A 38 -24.27 17.66 8.21
N LYS A 39 -24.34 18.92 7.76
CA LYS A 39 -23.75 19.36 6.47
C LYS A 39 -22.22 19.32 6.47
N ARG A 40 -21.55 19.41 7.63
CA ARG A 40 -20.08 19.48 7.75
C ARG A 40 -19.42 18.13 8.06
N THR A 41 -20.03 17.28 8.87
CA THR A 41 -19.46 15.98 9.28
C THR A 41 -19.97 14.81 8.44
N GLY A 42 -21.11 14.95 7.76
CA GLY A 42 -21.70 13.90 6.93
C GLY A 42 -22.31 12.73 7.72
N GLU A 43 -22.29 12.77 9.05
CA GLU A 43 -22.83 11.72 9.92
C GLU A 43 -24.13 12.14 10.62
N ASN A 44 -25.10 11.22 10.66
CA ASN A 44 -26.46 11.44 11.18
C ASN A 44 -26.55 11.34 12.71
N LYS A 45 -25.42 11.43 13.44
CA LYS A 45 -25.34 11.26 14.90
C LYS A 45 -25.43 12.57 15.69
N ALA A 46 -25.48 13.72 15.00
CA ALA A 46 -25.47 15.04 15.64
C ALA A 46 -26.46 15.12 16.83
N GLY A 47 -27.69 14.62 16.67
CA GLY A 47 -28.77 14.74 17.66
C GLY A 47 -28.59 14.06 19.03
N GLN A 48 -27.42 13.48 19.34
CA GLN A 48 -27.15 12.80 20.60
C GLN A 48 -26.27 13.58 21.59
N TYR A 49 -25.58 14.65 21.16
CA TYR A 49 -24.54 15.32 21.96
C TYR A 49 -24.65 16.85 21.90
N PHE A 50 -25.84 17.38 22.23
CA PHE A 50 -26.10 18.81 22.32
C PHE A 50 -26.21 19.26 23.77
N LYS A 51 -25.46 20.31 24.12
CA LYS A 51 -25.75 21.11 25.31
C LYS A 51 -26.02 22.55 24.87
N ASN A 52 -27.28 22.97 25.02
CA ASN A 52 -27.63 24.38 25.04
C ASN A 52 -27.39 24.87 26.47
N PHE A 53 -26.55 25.89 26.65
CA PHE A 53 -26.46 26.56 27.95
C PHE A 53 -27.59 27.60 27.98
N ASP A 54 -28.68 27.26 28.66
CA ASP A 54 -29.99 27.95 28.67
C ASP A 54 -30.01 29.40 29.19
N GLU A 55 -28.87 30.09 29.23
CA GLU A 55 -28.82 31.53 29.56
C GLU A 55 -28.13 32.40 28.47
N GLU A 56 -27.41 31.83 27.48
CA GLU A 56 -26.59 32.64 26.53
C GLU A 56 -26.51 32.12 25.07
N ASN A 57 -27.52 31.42 24.52
CA ASN A 57 -27.52 30.93 23.11
C ASN A 57 -26.18 30.29 22.67
N THR A 58 -25.62 29.46 23.55
CA THR A 58 -24.30 28.83 23.38
C THR A 58 -24.48 27.34 23.18
N VAL A 59 -23.95 26.82 22.07
CA VAL A 59 -24.01 25.41 21.67
C VAL A 59 -22.60 24.82 21.66
N LEU A 60 -22.37 23.77 22.45
CA LEU A 60 -21.14 22.98 22.43
C LEU A 60 -21.43 21.59 21.88
N PHE A 61 -20.68 21.20 20.85
CA PHE A 61 -20.64 19.86 20.28
C PHE A 61 -19.24 19.28 20.48
N LEU A 62 -19.17 18.06 21.00
CA LEU A 62 -17.95 17.29 21.20
C LEU A 62 -18.24 15.86 20.73
N ASP A 63 -17.41 15.33 19.85
CA ASP A 63 -17.58 13.98 19.27
C ASP A 63 -16.19 13.35 19.01
N GLY A 64 -16.15 12.04 18.99
CA GLY A 64 -14.95 11.25 18.71
C GLY A 64 -14.55 10.37 19.87
N PHE A 65 -13.27 10.03 19.96
CA PHE A 65 -12.78 9.13 21.00
C PHE A 65 -11.40 9.50 21.49
N TRP A 66 -11.13 9.09 22.72
CA TRP A 66 -9.81 9.10 23.31
C TRP A 66 -9.49 7.70 23.83
N ASP A 67 -8.47 7.09 23.23
CA ASP A 67 -7.91 5.81 23.62
C ASP A 67 -6.52 6.03 24.24
N MET A 68 -6.27 5.38 25.37
CA MET A 68 -5.00 5.42 26.08
C MET A 68 -4.63 3.99 26.45
N GLU A 69 -3.45 3.54 26.05
CA GLU A 69 -2.96 2.19 26.30
C GLU A 69 -1.55 2.26 26.91
N PHE A 70 -1.36 1.58 28.03
CA PHE A 70 -0.05 1.37 28.63
C PHE A 70 0.26 -0.13 28.63
N LEU A 71 1.30 -0.52 27.88
CA LEU A 71 1.74 -1.89 27.64
C LEU A 71 3.13 -2.12 28.24
N GLY A 72 3.29 -3.17 29.02
CA GLY A 72 4.59 -3.78 29.31
C GLY A 72 4.79 -4.98 28.39
N LEU A 73 5.84 -4.94 27.57
CA LEU A 73 6.23 -6.03 26.68
C LEU A 73 7.59 -6.57 27.15
N SER A 74 7.62 -7.85 27.51
CA SER A 74 8.85 -8.54 27.92
C SER A 74 9.01 -9.82 27.12
N SER A 75 10.21 -10.04 26.58
CA SER A 75 10.56 -11.25 25.83
C SER A 75 11.84 -11.84 26.40
N PHE A 76 11.75 -13.09 26.83
CA PHE A 76 12.82 -13.86 27.43
C PHE A 76 13.01 -15.14 26.64
N GLU A 77 14.24 -15.44 26.24
CA GLU A 77 14.56 -16.66 25.51
C GLU A 77 15.54 -17.50 26.33
N PHE A 78 15.16 -18.72 26.65
CA PHE A 78 15.90 -19.63 27.50
C PHE A 78 16.57 -20.69 26.63
N PHE A 79 17.90 -20.72 26.63
CA PHE A 79 18.74 -21.71 25.96
C PHE A 79 19.30 -22.70 26.98
N ASP A 80 19.88 -23.80 26.49
CA ASP A 80 20.63 -24.71 27.37
C ASP A 80 21.89 -23.99 27.90
N GLY A 81 21.93 -23.75 29.21
CA GLY A 81 23.04 -23.10 29.91
C GLY A 81 22.99 -21.57 30.03
N TYR A 82 22.07 -20.86 29.36
CA TYR A 82 21.92 -19.41 29.53
C TYR A 82 20.51 -18.89 29.18
N ALA A 83 20.15 -17.72 29.71
CA ALA A 83 18.93 -17.01 29.37
C ALA A 83 19.25 -15.65 28.73
N LYS A 84 18.53 -15.28 27.68
CA LYS A 84 18.66 -14.02 26.96
C LYS A 84 17.39 -13.19 27.17
N VAL A 85 17.56 -11.95 27.61
CA VAL A 85 16.46 -10.96 27.56
C VAL A 85 16.47 -10.37 26.15
N ASN A 86 15.45 -10.67 25.36
CA ASN A 86 15.34 -10.15 23.99
C ASN A 86 14.81 -8.71 23.99
N SER A 87 13.85 -8.40 24.86
CA SER A 87 13.32 -7.04 25.01
C SER A 87 12.61 -6.87 26.35
N PHE A 88 12.74 -5.70 26.97
CA PHE A 88 11.91 -5.28 28.11
C PHE A 88 11.57 -3.80 27.91
N GLN A 89 10.33 -3.51 27.52
CA GLN A 89 9.91 -2.16 27.17
C GLN A 89 8.52 -1.83 27.69
N GLY A 90 8.39 -0.65 28.30
CA GLY A 90 7.11 -0.01 28.56
C GLY A 90 6.73 0.84 27.36
N VAL A 91 5.55 0.61 26.80
CA VAL A 91 5.02 1.36 25.67
C VAL A 91 3.76 2.08 26.15
N PHE A 92 3.82 3.41 26.18
CA PHE A 92 2.63 4.24 26.33
C PHE A 92 2.17 4.66 24.95
N LYS A 93 0.92 4.36 24.62
CA LYS A 93 0.24 4.83 23.42
C LYS A 93 -0.95 5.66 23.85
N GLN A 94 -1.09 6.80 23.21
CA GLN A 94 -2.27 7.60 23.29
C GLN A 94 -2.75 7.79 21.86
N LYS A 95 -4.05 7.68 21.66
CA LYS A 95 -4.70 7.94 20.39
C LYS A 95 -5.97 8.72 20.66
N ALA A 96 -5.95 10.01 20.32
CA ALA A 96 -7.13 10.84 20.40
C ALA A 96 -7.56 11.28 19.01
N ASN A 97 -8.87 11.21 18.77
CA ASN A 97 -9.50 11.81 17.60
C ASN A 97 -10.75 12.53 18.11
N LEU A 98 -10.62 13.82 18.39
CA LEU A 98 -11.65 14.62 19.03
C LEU A 98 -12.05 15.76 18.09
N ALA A 99 -13.34 15.86 17.80
CA ALA A 99 -13.96 16.97 17.10
C ALA A 99 -14.71 17.82 18.12
N LEU A 100 -14.41 19.11 18.18
CA LEU A 100 -15.12 20.08 19.01
C LEU A 100 -15.61 21.21 18.12
N LEU A 101 -16.88 21.59 18.29
CA LEU A 101 -17.49 22.79 17.71
C LEU A 101 -18.23 23.54 18.81
N LEU A 102 -17.84 24.78 19.07
CA LEU A 102 -18.51 25.72 19.95
C LEU A 102 -19.14 26.82 19.08
N LEU A 103 -20.44 27.04 19.20
CA LEU A 103 -21.19 28.09 18.52
C LEU A 103 -21.77 29.04 19.58
N LEU A 104 -21.48 30.33 19.47
CA LEU A 104 -21.90 31.39 20.39
C LEU A 104 -22.86 32.33 19.65
N ASN A 105 -24.06 32.52 20.20
CA ASN A 105 -25.11 33.39 19.66
C ASN A 105 -25.49 33.12 18.20
N ASN A 106 -25.34 31.88 17.71
CA ASN A 106 -25.52 31.48 16.30
C ASN A 106 -24.68 32.27 15.27
N GLU A 107 -23.69 33.05 15.73
CA GLU A 107 -22.89 33.92 14.87
C GLU A 107 -21.40 33.57 14.93
N PHE A 108 -20.82 33.47 16.14
CA PHE A 108 -19.40 33.12 16.31
C PHE A 108 -19.23 31.62 16.49
N TYR A 109 -18.24 31.03 15.84
CA TYR A 109 -17.92 29.62 16.05
C TYR A 109 -16.43 29.40 16.27
N PHE A 110 -16.11 28.40 17.08
CA PHE A 110 -14.79 27.85 17.28
C PHE A 110 -14.85 26.35 17.00
N GLU A 111 -13.99 25.86 16.12
CA GLU A 111 -13.89 24.43 15.81
C GLU A 111 -12.46 23.94 15.92
N THR A 112 -12.30 22.72 16.43
CA THR A 112 -11.03 22.02 16.42
C THR A 112 -11.27 20.54 16.12
N LEU A 113 -10.38 19.96 15.30
CA LEU A 113 -10.30 18.52 15.07
C LEU A 113 -8.91 18.10 15.49
N TYR A 114 -8.81 17.56 16.70
CA TYR A 114 -7.57 17.02 17.22
C TYR A 114 -7.39 15.60 16.69
N LYS A 115 -6.30 15.36 15.97
CA LYS A 115 -5.89 14.01 15.53
C LYS A 115 -4.63 13.59 16.25
N ASP A 116 -4.46 12.28 16.37
CA ASP A 116 -3.30 11.62 16.99
C ASP A 116 -1.96 12.15 16.47
N ASP A 117 -1.90 12.40 15.16
CA ASP A 117 -0.82 13.20 14.56
C ASP A 117 -1.18 14.69 14.67
N TYR A 118 -0.63 15.39 15.67
CA TYR A 118 -0.92 16.79 15.93
C TYR A 118 -0.66 17.71 14.72
N LYS A 119 0.24 17.31 13.80
CA LYS A 119 0.52 18.05 12.55
C LYS A 119 -0.67 18.02 11.59
N LYS A 120 -1.64 17.12 11.83
CA LYS A 120 -2.91 16.98 11.11
C LYS A 120 -4.10 17.54 11.89
N SER A 121 -3.87 18.16 13.04
CA SER A 121 -4.93 18.78 13.85
C SER A 121 -5.34 20.13 13.27
N THR A 122 -6.65 20.33 13.15
CA THR A 122 -7.20 21.57 12.60
C THR A 122 -7.80 22.44 13.69
N LEU A 123 -7.63 23.75 13.57
CA LEU A 123 -8.18 24.77 14.46
C LEU A 123 -8.75 25.90 13.59
N ALA A 124 -9.97 26.34 13.87
CA ALA A 124 -10.52 27.53 13.25
C ALA A 124 -11.50 28.26 14.18
N PHE A 125 -11.56 29.56 14.00
CA PHE A 125 -12.54 30.46 14.56
C PHE A 125 -13.23 31.19 13.41
N GLY A 126 -14.51 31.51 13.53
CA GLY A 126 -15.19 32.25 12.49
C GLY A 126 -16.47 32.92 12.93
N TYR A 127 -17.06 33.66 12.01
CA TYR A 127 -18.25 34.47 12.18
C TYR A 127 -19.17 34.32 10.98
N PHE A 128 -20.46 34.08 11.21
CA PHE A 128 -21.52 34.18 10.21
C PHE A 128 -22.31 35.46 10.42
N GLY A 129 -22.47 36.24 9.36
CA GLY A 129 -23.32 37.42 9.43
C GLY A 129 -24.79 37.07 9.21
N LYS A 130 -25.68 37.91 9.74
CA LYS A 130 -27.14 37.82 9.54
C LYS A 130 -27.51 37.92 8.06
N GLU A 131 -28.71 37.46 7.69
CA GLU A 131 -29.16 37.43 6.27
C GLU A 131 -29.00 38.78 5.55
N GLU A 132 -29.35 39.89 6.20
CA GLU A 132 -29.23 41.23 5.63
C GLU A 132 -27.81 41.84 5.72
N SER A 133 -26.87 41.19 6.41
CA SER A 133 -25.49 41.66 6.53
C SER A 133 -24.72 41.45 5.22
N PRO A 134 -23.92 42.43 4.77
CA PRO A 134 -22.97 42.23 3.67
C PRO A 134 -21.90 41.17 3.97
N ILE A 135 -21.61 40.91 5.25
CA ILE A 135 -20.68 39.86 5.68
C ILE A 135 -21.44 38.55 5.72
N LYS A 136 -21.03 37.56 4.91
CA LYS A 136 -21.65 36.23 4.93
C LYS A 136 -20.86 35.24 5.76
N HIS A 137 -19.53 35.28 5.68
CA HIS A 137 -18.67 34.40 6.46
C HIS A 137 -17.27 35.00 6.63
N ILE A 138 -16.72 34.96 7.84
CA ILE A 138 -15.29 35.20 8.10
C ILE A 138 -14.76 33.98 8.83
N ARG A 139 -13.56 33.52 8.46
CA ARG A 139 -12.90 32.38 9.10
C ARG A 139 -11.42 32.64 9.23
N ALA A 140 -10.88 32.50 10.43
CA ALA A 140 -9.46 32.47 10.74
C ALA A 140 -9.09 31.10 11.28
N GLY A 141 -8.06 30.45 10.76
CA GLY A 141 -7.69 29.12 11.19
C GLY A 141 -6.54 28.53 10.40
N ASN A 142 -6.23 27.27 10.65
CA ASN A 142 -5.17 26.56 9.94
C ASN A 142 -5.70 25.59 8.87
N SER A 143 -7.02 25.49 8.70
CA SER A 143 -7.67 24.56 7.78
C SER A 143 -8.83 25.21 7.05
N ASN A 144 -9.11 24.72 5.85
CA ASN A 144 -10.19 25.22 4.99
C ASN A 144 -10.13 26.73 4.73
N ILE A 145 -8.92 27.31 4.75
CA ILE A 145 -8.65 28.68 4.32
C ILE A 145 -8.25 28.62 2.85
N LYS A 146 -9.20 28.94 1.97
CA LYS A 146 -9.00 28.88 0.53
C LYS A 146 -9.77 30.00 -0.16
N PHE A 147 -9.20 30.50 -1.25
CA PHE A 147 -9.93 31.33 -2.18
C PHE A 147 -10.87 30.45 -3.03
N PRO A 148 -12.11 30.88 -3.28
CA PRO A 148 -13.03 30.15 -4.14
C PRO A 148 -12.53 30.00 -5.60
N LEU A 149 -12.81 28.86 -6.22
CA LEU A 149 -12.40 28.53 -7.60
C LEU A 149 -13.29 29.17 -8.69
N ASN A 150 -14.29 29.97 -8.33
CA ASN A 150 -15.19 30.65 -9.26
C ASN A 150 -14.59 31.91 -9.91
N TYR A 151 -13.36 32.29 -9.55
CA TYR A 151 -12.64 33.46 -10.09
C TYR A 151 -11.64 33.13 -11.21
N GLY A 152 -11.87 32.06 -11.97
CA GLY A 152 -11.08 31.74 -13.16
C GLY A 152 -9.68 31.20 -12.84
N TYR A 153 -8.63 31.93 -13.23
CA TYR A 153 -7.22 31.52 -13.09
C TYR A 153 -6.61 31.73 -11.70
N ILE A 154 -7.41 32.22 -10.74
CA ILE A 154 -6.94 32.40 -9.37
C ILE A 154 -7.29 31.16 -8.57
N ASP A 155 -6.25 30.39 -8.32
CA ASP A 155 -6.24 29.30 -7.36
C ASP A 155 -5.24 29.68 -6.26
N THR A 156 -5.78 30.11 -5.11
CA THR A 156 -4.97 30.61 -3.99
C THR A 156 -5.45 29.99 -2.69
N GLY A 157 -4.57 29.24 -2.04
CA GLY A 157 -4.93 28.44 -0.87
C GLY A 157 -5.69 27.16 -1.25
N GLY A 158 -5.84 26.24 -0.30
CA GLY A 158 -6.32 24.87 -0.57
C GLY A 158 -5.21 23.81 -0.49
N GLY A 159 -5.58 22.55 -0.72
CA GLY A 159 -4.75 21.36 -0.53
C GLY A 159 -4.99 20.64 0.81
N LYS A 160 -4.48 19.40 0.95
CA LYS A 160 -4.52 18.63 2.22
C LYS A 160 -3.66 19.25 3.34
N PHE A 161 -2.87 20.26 3.01
CA PHE A 161 -1.91 20.88 3.92
C PHE A 161 -2.58 21.92 4.83
N ILE A 162 -2.27 21.84 6.12
CA ILE A 162 -2.77 22.72 7.17
C ILE A 162 -1.85 23.94 7.24
N SER A 163 -2.39 25.15 7.09
CA SER A 163 -1.63 26.39 7.19
C SER A 163 -2.48 27.55 7.70
N PRO A 164 -1.95 28.40 8.60
CA PRO A 164 -2.69 29.51 9.17
C PRO A 164 -3.09 30.54 8.11
N GLY A 165 -4.30 31.05 8.24
CA GLY A 165 -4.81 32.12 7.40
C GLY A 165 -6.20 32.60 7.80
N ILE A 166 -6.68 33.59 7.08
CA ILE A 166 -7.98 34.22 7.24
C ILE A 166 -8.65 34.28 5.87
N MET A 167 -9.93 33.96 5.79
CA MET A 167 -10.76 34.18 4.62
C MET A 167 -12.05 34.91 4.99
N GLY A 168 -12.62 35.63 4.03
CA GLY A 168 -13.91 36.29 4.18
C GLY A 168 -14.72 36.20 2.89
N THR A 169 -16.02 35.96 3.03
CA THR A 169 -17.02 35.99 1.96
C THR A 169 -18.06 37.04 2.29
N PHE A 170 -18.34 37.89 1.32
CA PHE A 170 -19.24 39.02 1.38
C PHE A 170 -20.25 38.93 0.24
N ALA A 171 -21.49 39.34 0.46
CA ALA A 171 -22.48 39.41 -0.62
C ALA A 171 -23.58 40.42 -0.33
N GLY A 172 -24.03 41.10 -1.38
CA GLY A 172 -25.27 41.86 -1.42
C GLY A 172 -26.23 41.27 -2.47
N GLU A 173 -27.24 42.04 -2.89
CA GLU A 173 -28.28 41.57 -3.83
C GLU A 173 -27.70 41.13 -5.18
N ASN A 174 -26.81 41.94 -5.76
CA ASN A 174 -26.29 41.76 -7.14
C ASN A 174 -24.77 41.60 -7.19
N TRP A 175 -24.11 41.39 -6.06
CA TRP A 175 -22.66 41.21 -6.00
C TRP A 175 -22.26 40.22 -4.89
N SER A 176 -21.13 39.55 -5.08
CA SER A 176 -20.48 38.76 -4.03
C SER A 176 -18.99 38.95 -4.13
N GLY A 177 -18.27 38.93 -3.02
CA GLY A 177 -16.83 39.07 -3.01
C GLY A 177 -16.18 38.16 -1.99
N ASP A 178 -14.96 37.75 -2.28
CA ASP A 178 -14.18 36.87 -1.44
C ASP A 178 -12.79 37.44 -1.23
N THR A 179 -12.19 37.12 -0.09
CA THR A 179 -10.81 37.48 0.24
C THR A 179 -10.14 36.35 1.00
N VAL A 180 -8.84 36.20 0.83
CA VAL A 180 -8.01 35.30 1.61
C VAL A 180 -6.65 35.91 1.88
N LEU A 181 -6.09 35.62 3.05
CA LEU A 181 -4.71 35.84 3.43
C LEU A 181 -4.22 34.58 4.16
N ARG A 182 -3.17 33.94 3.66
CA ARG A 182 -2.67 32.66 4.16
C ARG A 182 -1.15 32.66 4.22
N TYR A 183 -0.57 32.06 5.25
CA TYR A 183 0.85 31.80 5.33
C TYR A 183 1.12 30.30 5.22
N GLU A 184 1.98 29.92 4.28
CA GLU A 184 2.40 28.54 4.04
C GLU A 184 3.90 28.40 4.34
N SER A 185 4.24 27.68 5.40
CA SER A 185 5.63 27.35 5.72
C SER A 185 6.09 26.22 4.80
N SER A 186 7.24 26.40 4.16
CA SER A 186 7.76 25.49 3.15
C SER A 186 9.27 25.61 2.97
N GLU A 187 9.99 24.52 2.77
CA GLU A 187 11.44 24.51 2.53
C GLU A 187 11.77 24.04 1.11
N TYR A 188 12.84 24.60 0.52
CA TYR A 188 13.33 24.14 -0.78
C TYR A 188 14.14 22.86 -0.66
N ASN A 189 13.73 21.85 -1.41
CA ASN A 189 14.52 20.67 -1.71
C ASN A 189 14.98 20.72 -3.16
N SER A 190 16.05 19.98 -3.46
CA SER A 190 16.53 19.82 -4.82
C SER A 190 17.04 18.41 -5.09
N LYS A 191 16.94 17.99 -6.35
CA LYS A 191 17.54 16.79 -6.92
C LYS A 191 18.37 17.18 -8.12
N THR A 192 19.52 16.55 -8.27
CA THR A 192 20.40 16.75 -9.42
C THR A 192 20.55 15.45 -10.19
N TYR A 193 20.54 15.53 -11.51
CA TYR A 193 20.65 14.42 -12.44
C TYR A 193 21.73 14.71 -13.48
N TYR A 194 22.42 13.66 -13.93
CA TYR A 194 23.19 13.65 -15.19
C TYR A 194 22.41 12.85 -16.22
N GLY A 195 21.91 13.52 -17.25
CA GLY A 195 20.90 12.97 -18.15
C GLY A 195 19.68 12.49 -17.36
N ASN A 196 19.44 11.17 -17.36
CA ASN A 196 18.35 10.52 -16.63
C ASN A 196 18.81 9.76 -15.36
N THR A 197 20.06 9.98 -14.94
CA THR A 197 20.64 9.31 -13.76
C THR A 197 20.61 10.26 -12.58
N GLU A 198 19.92 9.90 -11.50
CA GLU A 198 19.88 10.69 -10.26
C GLU A 198 21.23 10.59 -9.55
N ILE A 199 21.76 11.74 -9.14
CA ILE A 199 22.95 11.84 -8.30
C ILE A 199 22.47 12.03 -6.87
N ILE A 200 22.73 11.04 -6.02
CA ILE A 200 22.53 11.17 -4.59
C ILE A 200 23.88 11.43 -3.93
N GLU A 201 24.02 12.62 -3.35
CA GLU A 201 25.22 13.03 -2.62
C GLU A 201 24.96 12.89 -1.12
N ASN A 202 25.67 11.96 -0.48
CA ASN A 202 25.64 11.80 0.97
C ASN A 202 26.95 12.34 1.56
N LYS A 203 26.82 13.24 2.54
CA LYS A 203 27.94 13.78 3.33
C LYS A 203 27.97 13.06 4.66
N ILE A 204 29.07 12.36 4.94
CA ILE A 204 29.29 11.63 6.19
C ILE A 204 30.32 12.41 7.01
N SER A 205 29.93 12.82 8.21
CA SER A 205 30.82 13.49 9.18
C SER A 205 31.98 12.57 9.57
N ILE A 206 33.20 13.11 9.61
CA ILE A 206 34.37 12.34 10.10
C ILE A 206 34.27 11.97 11.58
N ASN A 207 33.42 12.64 12.37
CA ASN A 207 33.12 12.28 13.77
C ASN A 207 32.13 11.09 13.89
N ALA A 208 31.45 10.74 12.79
CA ALA A 208 30.47 9.65 12.73
C ALA A 208 31.08 8.27 12.43
N TRP A 209 32.32 8.02 12.84
CA TRP A 209 32.94 6.71 12.74
C TRP A 209 32.21 5.70 13.65
N GLN A 210 32.34 4.41 13.37
CA GLN A 210 31.61 3.33 14.05
C GLN A 210 32.15 3.06 15.46
N LYS A 211 31.83 3.98 16.38
CA LYS A 211 32.20 3.95 17.81
C LYS A 211 31.77 2.63 18.46
N ALA A 212 32.67 2.08 19.26
CA ALA A 212 32.61 0.85 20.05
C ALA A 212 32.22 -0.41 19.27
N ARG A 213 32.61 -0.48 17.99
CA ARG A 213 32.29 -1.59 17.09
C ARG A 213 33.51 -2.31 16.52
N HIS A 214 34.60 -1.59 16.26
CA HIS A 214 35.82 -2.14 15.66
C HIS A 214 37.04 -1.87 16.52
N PHE A 215 37.83 -2.92 16.77
CA PHE A 215 38.97 -2.88 17.66
C PHE A 215 40.18 -3.59 17.06
N TYR A 216 41.38 -3.11 17.36
CA TYR A 216 42.65 -3.76 17.09
C TYR A 216 43.05 -4.63 18.29
N ILE A 217 43.53 -5.84 18.01
CA ILE A 217 43.98 -6.82 19.01
C ILE A 217 45.51 -6.89 18.95
N PRO A 218 46.23 -6.26 19.91
CA PRO A 218 47.68 -6.18 19.86
C PRO A 218 48.32 -7.48 20.38
N VAL A 219 48.31 -8.55 19.59
CA VAL A 219 48.98 -9.84 19.87
C VAL A 219 49.96 -10.20 18.76
N ASP A 220 50.91 -11.09 19.01
CA ASP A 220 51.83 -11.53 17.96
C ASP A 220 51.14 -12.30 16.83
N ASN A 221 50.26 -13.26 17.18
CA ASN A 221 49.54 -14.11 16.24
C ASN A 221 48.15 -14.53 16.76
N LEU A 222 47.12 -14.46 15.91
CA LEU A 222 45.73 -14.88 16.17
C LEU A 222 45.30 -16.18 15.47
N TYR A 223 46.07 -16.69 14.50
CA TYR A 223 45.67 -17.86 13.72
C TYR A 223 45.49 -19.10 14.62
N GLY A 224 44.30 -19.70 14.57
CA GLY A 224 43.96 -20.91 15.31
C GLY A 224 43.69 -20.73 16.81
N LYS A 225 43.67 -19.49 17.33
CA LYS A 225 43.40 -19.22 18.75
C LYS A 225 41.91 -18.90 18.98
N PRO A 226 41.27 -19.46 20.03
CA PRO A 226 39.87 -19.18 20.34
C PRO A 226 39.73 -17.79 21.00
N VAL A 227 39.13 -16.85 20.28
CA VAL A 227 38.82 -15.51 20.79
C VAL A 227 37.48 -15.53 21.50
N LEU A 228 37.46 -15.16 22.77
CA LEU A 228 36.27 -14.96 23.60
C LEU A 228 36.05 -13.46 23.80
N VAL A 229 34.86 -12.98 23.47
CA VAL A 229 34.49 -11.56 23.57
C VAL A 229 33.39 -11.41 24.59
N PHE A 230 33.50 -10.38 25.43
CA PHE A 230 32.51 -10.02 26.45
C PHE A 230 32.08 -8.57 26.27
N VAL A 231 30.80 -8.29 26.51
CA VAL A 231 30.23 -6.95 26.33
C VAL A 231 29.33 -6.54 27.50
N LYS A 232 29.09 -5.23 27.63
CA LYS A 232 28.04 -4.63 28.47
C LYS A 232 26.98 -3.96 27.59
N ASP A 233 25.71 -4.29 27.79
CA ASP A 233 24.61 -3.76 26.97
C ASP A 233 24.19 -2.33 27.37
N PHE A 234 24.44 -1.90 28.62
CA PHE A 234 24.09 -0.56 29.14
C PHE A 234 24.99 -0.17 30.33
N ALA A 235 24.99 1.10 30.69
CA ALA A 235 25.79 1.65 31.79
C ALA A 235 25.47 0.94 33.12
N GLY A 236 26.50 0.37 33.77
CA GLY A 236 26.35 -0.42 35.00
C GLY A 236 25.88 -1.87 34.81
N GLY A 237 25.70 -2.34 33.57
CA GLY A 237 25.36 -3.73 33.26
C GLY A 237 26.47 -4.73 33.62
N GLN A 238 26.10 -6.00 33.81
CA GLN A 238 27.06 -7.09 33.99
C GLN A 238 27.69 -7.51 32.65
N TRP A 239 28.92 -7.99 32.71
CA TRP A 239 29.57 -8.59 31.55
C TRP A 239 28.85 -9.87 31.13
N ARG A 240 28.65 -10.04 29.82
CA ARG A 240 28.17 -11.32 29.25
C ARG A 240 29.06 -11.74 28.07
N PRO A 241 29.23 -13.05 27.82
CA PRO A 241 29.89 -13.51 26.61
C PRO A 241 29.05 -13.14 25.38
N LEU A 242 29.74 -12.87 24.27
CA LEU A 242 29.16 -12.61 22.96
C LEU A 242 29.26 -13.89 22.11
N SER A 243 28.19 -14.26 21.42
CA SER A 243 28.17 -15.50 20.63
C SER A 243 29.02 -15.37 19.35
N PRO A 244 29.63 -16.45 18.82
CA PRO A 244 30.48 -16.40 17.63
C PRO A 244 29.79 -15.88 16.34
N ASP A 245 28.46 -15.85 16.29
CA ASP A 245 27.65 -15.28 15.21
C ASP A 245 27.37 -13.77 15.36
N GLU A 246 27.80 -13.16 16.47
CA GLU A 246 27.62 -11.74 16.77
C GLU A 246 28.91 -10.91 16.61
N PHE A 247 30.06 -11.55 16.35
CA PHE A 247 31.33 -10.88 16.07
C PHE A 247 32.16 -11.60 15.00
N ALA A 248 33.05 -10.87 14.36
CA ALA A 248 34.05 -11.39 13.43
C ALA A 248 35.45 -10.97 13.86
N VAL A 249 36.41 -11.90 13.72
CA VAL A 249 37.83 -11.64 13.92
C VAL A 249 38.54 -11.82 12.59
N ASP A 250 39.35 -10.83 12.20
CA ASP A 250 40.30 -10.93 11.10
C ASP A 250 41.70 -11.20 11.68
N PRO A 251 42.23 -12.45 11.59
CA PRO A 251 43.54 -12.78 12.13
C PRO A 251 44.70 -12.11 11.39
N ARG A 252 44.52 -11.73 10.12
CA ARG A 252 45.55 -11.08 9.31
C ARG A 252 45.74 -9.63 9.71
N LEU A 253 44.64 -8.90 9.85
CA LEU A 253 44.64 -7.49 10.26
C LEU A 253 44.60 -7.30 11.79
N LYS A 254 44.47 -8.41 12.53
CA LYS A 254 44.31 -8.45 13.99
C LYS A 254 43.16 -7.56 14.48
N THR A 255 42.01 -7.65 13.81
CA THR A 255 40.84 -6.82 14.16
C THR A 255 39.67 -7.63 14.67
N LEU A 256 38.97 -7.08 15.66
CA LEU A 256 37.66 -7.53 16.15
C LEU A 256 36.59 -6.58 15.62
N SER A 257 35.52 -7.13 15.04
CA SER A 257 34.37 -6.37 14.53
C SER A 257 33.07 -6.92 15.09
N LEU A 258 32.24 -6.07 15.68
CA LEU A 258 30.98 -6.45 16.34
C LEU A 258 29.77 -6.15 15.46
N LYS A 259 28.73 -7.01 15.50
CA LYS A 259 27.49 -6.79 14.75
C LYS A 259 26.75 -5.53 15.18
N LYS A 260 26.85 -5.15 16.46
CA LYS A 260 26.28 -3.94 17.07
C LYS A 260 27.36 -3.21 17.89
N SER A 261 27.18 -1.91 18.13
CA SER A 261 28.04 -1.10 19.02
C SER A 261 27.75 -1.36 20.51
N TYR A 262 28.80 -1.39 21.33
CA TYR A 262 28.74 -1.58 22.79
C TYR A 262 29.60 -0.53 23.52
N PRO A 263 29.14 0.73 23.62
CA PRO A 263 29.95 1.84 24.17
C PRO A 263 30.34 1.69 25.65
N GLU A 264 29.54 0.92 26.40
CA GLU A 264 29.65 0.78 27.85
C GLU A 264 30.71 -0.24 28.30
N GLY A 265 31.10 -1.15 27.41
CA GLY A 265 32.05 -2.21 27.76
C GLY A 265 32.28 -3.21 26.64
N VAL A 266 33.54 -3.36 26.22
CA VAL A 266 34.01 -4.46 25.37
C VAL A 266 35.30 -5.01 25.98
N ALA A 267 35.39 -6.32 26.14
CA ALA A 267 36.59 -7.00 26.65
C ALA A 267 36.84 -8.31 25.90
N LEU A 268 38.10 -8.76 25.84
CA LEU A 268 38.48 -10.03 25.22
C LEU A 268 39.55 -10.77 26.03
N ASN A 269 39.69 -12.07 25.78
CA ASN A 269 40.61 -12.98 26.49
C ASN A 269 42.09 -12.83 26.10
N TYR A 270 42.62 -11.60 26.10
CA TYR A 270 43.97 -11.28 25.62
C TYR A 270 45.06 -12.06 26.36
N PHE A 271 44.93 -12.19 27.68
CA PHE A 271 45.91 -12.87 28.53
C PHE A 271 45.97 -14.39 28.27
N ASP A 272 44.97 -14.97 27.60
CA ASP A 272 45.00 -16.34 27.07
C ASP A 272 45.57 -16.39 25.63
N LEU A 273 45.54 -15.27 24.91
CA LEU A 273 45.98 -15.15 23.51
C LEU A 273 47.47 -14.79 23.39
N GLU A 274 48.04 -14.05 24.35
CA GLU A 274 49.46 -13.67 24.37
C GLU A 274 50.27 -14.61 25.27
N ALA A 275 51.46 -15.03 24.82
CA ALA A 275 52.24 -16.05 25.51
C ALA A 275 52.93 -15.49 26.77
N ASN A 276 53.38 -14.24 26.72
CA ASN A 276 54.05 -13.55 27.84
C ASN A 276 53.44 -12.15 28.07
N PRO A 277 52.18 -12.04 28.51
CA PRO A 277 51.52 -10.75 28.67
C PRO A 277 52.12 -9.88 29.79
N GLY A 278 52.91 -10.46 30.70
CA GLY A 278 53.63 -9.75 31.76
C GLY A 278 55.00 -9.20 31.35
N ASP A 279 55.47 -9.44 30.12
CA ASP A 279 56.70 -8.83 29.59
C ASP A 279 56.47 -7.31 29.41
N PRO A 280 57.33 -6.43 29.94
CA PRO A 280 57.24 -4.99 29.69
C PRO A 280 57.19 -4.62 28.20
N ASN A 281 57.78 -5.45 27.33
CA ASN A 281 57.82 -5.28 25.88
C ASN A 281 56.71 -6.03 25.12
N ASN A 282 55.67 -6.52 25.82
CA ASN A 282 54.57 -7.23 25.15
C ASN A 282 53.88 -6.36 24.09
N PRO A 283 53.22 -6.97 23.09
CA PRO A 283 52.65 -6.22 21.96
C PRO A 283 51.59 -5.19 22.36
N ALA A 284 50.83 -5.39 23.44
CA ALA A 284 49.88 -4.42 23.96
C ALA A 284 50.56 -3.20 24.59
N ASN A 285 51.59 -3.38 25.42
CA ASN A 285 52.35 -2.26 25.99
C ASN A 285 53.03 -1.43 24.88
N LYS A 286 53.59 -2.11 23.87
CA LYS A 286 54.17 -1.44 22.70
C LYS A 286 53.11 -0.64 21.92
N HIS A 287 51.92 -1.20 21.74
CA HIS A 287 50.80 -0.50 21.10
C HIS A 287 50.37 0.74 21.89
N LEU A 288 50.20 0.62 23.21
CA LEU A 288 49.85 1.72 24.10
C LEU A 288 50.90 2.85 24.05
N GLY A 289 52.19 2.51 24.04
CA GLY A 289 53.29 3.45 23.84
C GLY A 289 53.20 4.17 22.49
N ASN A 290 53.02 3.41 21.39
CA ASN A 290 52.90 3.99 20.05
C ASN A 290 51.70 4.94 19.92
N VAL A 291 50.54 4.60 20.52
CA VAL A 291 49.37 5.51 20.52
C VAL A 291 49.68 6.77 21.31
N THR A 292 50.30 6.63 22.49
CA THR A 292 50.72 7.76 23.33
C THR A 292 51.67 8.70 22.58
N ASP A 293 52.69 8.15 21.93
CA ASP A 293 53.65 8.92 21.13
C ASP A 293 52.97 9.62 19.94
N TYR A 294 52.06 8.92 19.25
CA TYR A 294 51.34 9.46 18.09
C TYR A 294 50.50 10.70 18.43
N PHE A 295 49.86 10.73 19.60
CA PHE A 295 49.11 11.90 20.09
C PHE A 295 50.01 12.97 20.73
N SER A 296 51.13 12.59 21.34
CA SER A 296 52.06 13.51 22.05
C SER A 296 52.71 14.56 21.14
N VAL A 297 52.86 14.28 19.85
CA VAL A 297 53.44 15.21 18.85
C VAL A 297 52.67 16.55 18.74
N LEU A 298 51.41 16.61 19.21
CA LEU A 298 50.54 17.79 19.17
C LEU A 298 50.21 18.36 20.57
N GLY A 299 51.01 18.06 21.61
CA GLY A 299 50.74 18.36 23.03
C GLY A 299 50.54 19.83 23.42
N SER A 300 50.61 20.77 22.47
CA SER A 300 50.24 22.18 22.65
C SER A 300 48.72 22.41 22.69
N ILE A 301 47.91 21.44 22.24
CA ILE A 301 46.45 21.54 22.21
C ILE A 301 45.87 20.94 23.51
N PRO A 302 45.20 21.73 24.37
CA PRO A 302 44.72 21.28 25.68
C PRO A 302 43.87 20.00 25.65
N ALA A 303 43.06 19.84 24.61
CA ALA A 303 42.22 18.66 24.41
C ALA A 303 43.02 17.36 24.17
N ILE A 304 44.19 17.44 23.53
CA ILE A 304 45.02 16.26 23.26
C ILE A 304 45.68 15.75 24.55
N ASN A 305 45.95 16.63 25.51
CA ASN A 305 46.47 16.24 26.82
C ASN A 305 45.47 15.39 27.62
N GLU A 306 44.17 15.57 27.41
CA GLU A 306 43.12 14.73 28.01
C GLU A 306 43.13 13.31 27.44
N ILE A 307 43.33 13.16 26.12
CA ILE A 307 43.49 11.85 25.47
C ILE A 307 44.72 11.14 26.02
N ILE A 308 45.87 11.81 26.07
CA ILE A 308 47.13 11.25 26.56
C ILE A 308 47.01 10.83 28.03
N ALA A 309 46.40 11.67 28.88
CA ALA A 309 46.18 11.35 30.29
C ALA A 309 45.27 10.13 30.51
N SER A 310 44.42 9.79 29.53
CA SER A 310 43.53 8.62 29.59
C SER A 310 44.21 7.30 29.19
N ILE A 311 45.40 7.34 28.60
CA ILE A 311 46.13 6.15 28.14
C ILE A 311 47.12 5.70 29.22
N HIS A 312 46.86 4.55 29.83
CA HIS A 312 47.85 3.92 30.71
C HIS A 312 48.91 3.17 29.88
N PRO A 313 50.21 3.27 30.24
CA PRO A 313 51.31 2.66 29.48
C PRO A 313 51.45 1.15 29.70
N ASP A 314 50.82 0.61 30.74
CA ASP A 314 50.84 -0.81 31.09
C ASP A 314 49.46 -1.44 30.89
N VAL A 315 49.42 -2.51 30.09
CA VAL A 315 48.24 -3.32 29.78
C VAL A 315 47.53 -3.84 31.02
N SER A 316 48.24 -3.98 32.16
CA SER A 316 47.65 -4.39 33.44
C SER A 316 46.54 -3.45 33.93
N TRP A 317 46.54 -2.18 33.54
CA TRP A 317 45.49 -1.21 33.88
C TRP A 317 44.18 -1.44 33.12
N TYR A 318 44.25 -2.15 31.98
CA TYR A 318 43.10 -2.55 31.19
C TYR A 318 42.62 -3.96 31.55
N LYS A 319 43.20 -4.58 32.57
CA LYS A 319 42.83 -5.92 33.04
C LYS A 319 41.62 -5.85 33.96
N GLU A 320 40.57 -6.60 33.64
CA GLU A 320 39.39 -6.76 34.50
C GLU A 320 39.09 -8.26 34.66
N ASN A 321 38.87 -8.71 35.90
CA ASN A 321 38.50 -10.10 36.16
C ASN A 321 37.00 -10.29 35.92
N VAL A 322 36.66 -11.12 34.94
CA VAL A 322 35.27 -11.37 34.50
C VAL A 322 35.06 -12.88 34.49
N PHE A 323 34.12 -13.38 35.28
CA PHE A 323 33.84 -14.82 35.47
C PHE A 323 35.09 -15.66 35.82
N GLY A 324 36.00 -15.11 36.63
CA GLY A 324 37.21 -15.81 37.06
C GLY A 324 38.34 -15.85 36.02
N LYS A 325 38.17 -15.16 34.88
CA LYS A 325 39.21 -14.98 33.86
C LYS A 325 39.66 -13.53 33.80
N ASP A 326 40.95 -13.34 33.56
CA ASP A 326 41.52 -12.02 33.34
C ASP A 326 41.32 -11.62 31.87
N LEU A 327 40.53 -10.57 31.63
CA LEU A 327 40.23 -10.07 30.28
C LEU A 327 40.86 -8.69 30.07
N LEU A 328 41.23 -8.40 28.82
CA LEU A 328 41.62 -7.07 28.37
C LEU A 328 40.39 -6.27 27.99
N VAL A 329 40.16 -5.16 28.67
CA VAL A 329 39.09 -4.21 28.38
C VAL A 329 39.51 -3.32 27.21
N LEU A 330 38.83 -3.50 26.08
CA LEU A 330 39.01 -2.71 24.87
C LEU A 330 38.23 -1.39 24.91
N LYS A 331 37.12 -1.29 25.65
CA LYS A 331 36.31 -0.05 25.75
C LYS A 331 35.64 0.05 27.12
N LYS A 332 35.65 1.25 27.72
CA LYS A 332 34.97 1.57 28.98
C LYS A 332 34.75 3.08 29.12
N ASN A 333 33.63 3.60 28.59
CA ASN A 333 33.12 4.99 28.63
C ASN A 333 34.09 6.18 28.34
N ASN A 334 35.36 5.91 28.06
CA ASN A 334 36.43 6.87 27.79
C ASN A 334 37.05 6.60 26.38
N PHE A 335 38.08 7.38 26.02
CA PHE A 335 38.91 7.10 24.85
C PHE A 335 39.49 5.68 24.95
N SER A 336 39.51 4.96 23.84
CA SER A 336 40.12 3.64 23.77
C SER A 336 41.30 3.65 22.79
N PRO A 337 42.51 3.28 23.24
CA PRO A 337 43.67 3.16 22.35
C PRO A 337 43.57 1.96 21.40
N PHE A 338 42.61 1.05 21.62
CA PHE A 338 42.42 -0.15 20.81
C PHE A 338 41.36 0.04 19.72
N GLU A 339 40.68 1.18 19.68
CA GLU A 339 39.54 1.41 18.81
C GLU A 339 39.96 1.87 17.40
N ILE A 340 39.32 1.33 16.36
CA ILE A 340 39.63 1.70 14.97
C ILE A 340 38.69 2.83 14.54
N ALA A 341 39.17 4.06 14.65
CA ALA A 341 38.41 5.28 14.34
C ALA A 341 38.52 5.73 12.87
N SER A 342 38.78 4.77 11.98
CA SER A 342 38.89 4.96 10.53
C SER A 342 37.81 4.22 9.73
N ARG A 343 36.80 3.65 10.42
CA ARG A 343 35.69 2.90 9.82
C ARG A 343 34.35 3.61 10.01
N TYR A 344 33.59 3.73 8.92
CA TYR A 344 32.31 4.44 8.85
C TYR A 344 31.22 3.55 8.27
N GLU A 345 29.96 3.91 8.50
CA GLU A 345 28.82 3.16 7.98
C GLU A 345 28.76 3.22 6.45
N ALA A 346 28.64 2.06 5.80
CA ALA A 346 28.55 1.97 4.35
C ALA A 346 27.11 2.15 3.85
N PRO A 347 26.88 2.87 2.74
CA PRO A 347 25.57 2.96 2.11
C PRO A 347 25.13 1.61 1.52
N GLU A 348 23.81 1.38 1.42
CA GLU A 348 23.24 0.11 0.94
C GLU A 348 23.52 -0.17 -0.56
N SER A 349 23.87 0.84 -1.35
CA SER A 349 24.10 0.74 -2.80
C SER A 349 25.53 0.31 -3.18
N SER A 350 25.65 -0.62 -4.12
CA SER A 350 26.94 -1.24 -4.51
C SER A 350 27.87 -0.38 -5.39
N ASN A 351 27.39 0.73 -5.98
CA ASN A 351 28.15 1.58 -6.91
C ASN A 351 28.28 3.02 -6.37
N SER A 352 29.10 3.19 -5.33
CA SER A 352 29.31 4.47 -4.66
C SER A 352 30.73 4.98 -4.96
N SER A 353 30.90 6.21 -5.47
CA SER A 353 32.23 6.84 -5.53
C SER A 353 32.50 7.58 -4.22
N LEU A 354 33.62 7.29 -3.56
CA LEU A 354 34.00 7.82 -2.25
C LEU A 354 35.23 8.72 -2.38
N SER A 355 35.20 9.87 -1.73
CA SER A 355 36.34 10.80 -1.66
C SER A 355 36.30 11.57 -0.34
N ILE A 356 37.46 11.97 0.18
CA ILE A 356 37.54 12.89 1.32
C ILE A 356 37.66 14.31 0.79
N VAL A 357 36.82 15.22 1.26
CA VAL A 357 36.78 16.60 0.79
C VAL A 357 36.88 17.59 1.94
N ASP A 358 37.41 18.77 1.66
CA ASP A 358 37.36 19.91 2.57
C ASP A 358 35.90 20.36 2.79
N THR A 359 35.53 20.60 4.05
CA THR A 359 34.15 20.93 4.42
C THR A 359 33.69 22.27 3.83
N HIS A 360 34.60 23.22 3.61
CA HIS A 360 34.27 24.56 3.11
C HIS A 360 34.41 24.68 1.59
N THR A 361 35.48 24.15 1.01
CA THR A 361 35.76 24.28 -0.43
C THR A 361 35.22 23.11 -1.27
N GLN A 362 34.88 21.98 -0.65
CA GLN A 362 34.49 20.72 -1.30
C GLN A 362 35.53 20.16 -2.28
N SER A 363 36.78 20.61 -2.21
CA SER A 363 37.88 20.04 -2.99
C SER A 363 38.37 18.72 -2.39
N GLU A 364 38.65 17.75 -3.25
CA GLU A 364 39.19 16.44 -2.85
C GLU A 364 40.59 16.55 -2.23
N VAL A 365 40.79 15.84 -1.12
CA VAL A 365 42.04 15.81 -0.36
C VAL A 365 42.74 14.49 -0.60
N LEU A 366 43.76 14.52 -1.47
CA LEU A 366 44.49 13.34 -1.94
C LEU A 366 45.35 12.62 -0.88
N ASN A 367 45.43 13.17 0.34
CA ASN A 367 46.17 12.56 1.45
C ASN A 367 45.40 11.41 2.15
N PHE A 368 44.17 11.14 1.72
CA PHE A 368 43.33 10.08 2.26
C PHE A 368 42.73 9.26 1.12
N GLU A 369 42.61 7.95 1.33
CA GLU A 369 41.90 7.03 0.45
C GLU A 369 40.70 6.46 1.20
N ALA A 370 39.52 6.44 0.57
CA ALA A 370 38.30 5.89 1.13
C ALA A 370 37.73 4.78 0.24
N SER A 371 37.61 3.56 0.77
CA SER A 371 37.08 2.39 0.05
C SER A 371 35.98 1.69 0.85
N VAL A 372 35.08 0.97 0.16
CA VAL A 372 34.11 0.08 0.83
C VAL A 372 34.78 -1.27 1.05
N GLU A 373 34.98 -1.62 2.31
CA GLU A 373 35.59 -2.90 2.73
C GLU A 373 34.54 -3.80 3.39
N SER A 374 34.88 -5.08 3.57
CA SER A 374 34.05 -6.04 4.29
C SER A 374 34.85 -6.84 5.30
N ALA A 375 34.34 -6.98 6.53
CA ALA A 375 34.90 -7.93 7.49
C ALA A 375 34.50 -9.36 7.10
N GLY A 376 35.47 -10.18 6.69
CA GLY A 376 35.30 -11.61 6.45
C GLY A 376 35.69 -12.44 7.67
N SER A 377 34.99 -13.56 7.91
CA SER A 377 35.41 -14.61 8.83
C SER A 377 35.87 -15.85 8.06
N PHE A 378 36.80 -16.61 8.64
CA PHE A 378 37.11 -18.00 8.25
C PHE A 378 36.10 -19.02 8.83
N LEU A 379 35.08 -18.56 9.58
CA LEU A 379 34.07 -19.38 10.26
C LEU A 379 32.68 -19.09 9.66
N GLY A 380 32.01 -20.14 9.18
CA GLY A 380 31.06 -20.12 8.05
C GLY A 380 29.68 -19.46 8.20
N ASP A 381 29.33 -18.80 9.31
CA ASP A 381 27.93 -18.37 9.56
C ASP A 381 27.73 -16.86 9.84
N PHE A 382 28.79 -16.03 9.84
CA PHE A 382 28.67 -14.59 10.10
C PHE A 382 28.35 -13.78 8.82
N GLN A 383 27.30 -12.95 8.87
CA GLN A 383 26.96 -12.03 7.77
C GLN A 383 28.05 -10.96 7.64
N LYS A 384 28.72 -10.88 6.47
CA LYS A 384 29.79 -9.91 6.21
C LYS A 384 29.34 -8.47 6.51
N LEU A 385 29.99 -7.83 7.48
CA LEU A 385 29.80 -6.40 7.77
C LEU A 385 30.50 -5.58 6.69
N LYS A 386 29.76 -4.69 6.02
CA LYS A 386 30.32 -3.69 5.10
C LYS A 386 30.52 -2.36 5.83
N PHE A 387 31.64 -1.69 5.58
CA PHE A 387 31.95 -0.38 6.13
C PHE A 387 32.84 0.40 5.15
N ILE A 388 32.84 1.73 5.27
CA ILE A 388 33.81 2.58 4.57
C ILE A 388 35.09 2.59 5.41
N GLN A 389 36.21 2.26 4.80
CA GLN A 389 37.53 2.33 5.41
C GLN A 389 38.26 3.56 4.87
N VAL A 390 38.73 4.41 5.77
CA VAL A 390 39.61 5.55 5.44
C VAL A 390 41.04 5.19 5.80
N LEU A 391 41.99 5.45 4.90
CA LEU A 391 43.41 5.17 5.10
C LEU A 391 44.28 6.34 4.63
N ASN A 392 45.50 6.42 5.16
CA ASN A 392 46.55 7.23 4.57
C ASN A 392 47.27 6.38 3.51
N PRO A 393 47.20 6.73 2.20
CA PRO A 393 47.81 5.94 1.12
C PRO A 393 49.35 5.95 1.16
N SER A 394 49.97 6.85 1.93
CA SER A 394 51.43 6.90 2.09
C SER A 394 51.97 5.86 3.09
N GLN A 395 51.09 5.10 3.75
CA GLN A 395 51.43 4.10 4.76
C GLN A 395 50.86 2.74 4.34
N GLY A 396 51.48 1.64 4.80
CA GLY A 396 50.95 0.29 4.55
C GLY A 396 49.58 0.07 5.18
N TYR A 397 48.77 -0.83 4.63
CA TYR A 397 47.47 -1.20 5.19
C TYR A 397 47.63 -2.18 6.35
N ASP A 398 48.02 -1.65 7.52
CA ASP A 398 48.21 -2.37 8.78
C ASP A 398 47.81 -1.48 9.97
N PHE A 399 46.97 -1.98 10.87
CA PHE A 399 46.53 -1.26 12.07
C PHE A 399 47.57 -1.26 13.19
N SER A 400 48.69 -1.98 13.04
CA SER A 400 49.88 -1.75 13.87
C SER A 400 50.48 -0.34 13.67
N ILE A 401 50.13 0.31 12.55
CA ILE A 401 50.45 1.72 12.24
C ILE A 401 49.33 2.60 12.77
N ILE A 402 49.60 3.37 13.84
CA ILE A 402 48.58 4.16 14.56
C ILE A 402 47.86 5.18 13.66
N GLU A 403 48.55 5.71 12.64
CA GLU A 403 47.97 6.64 11.66
C GLU A 403 46.83 6.01 10.84
N GLN A 404 46.79 4.68 10.67
CA GLN A 404 45.67 4.00 10.00
C GLN A 404 44.45 3.79 10.92
N MET A 405 44.64 3.80 12.25
CA MET A 405 43.54 3.75 13.22
C MET A 405 42.94 5.14 13.48
N PHE A 406 43.77 6.17 13.50
CA PHE A 406 43.40 7.56 13.80
C PHE A 406 43.85 8.55 12.70
N PRO A 407 43.37 8.40 11.45
CA PRO A 407 43.89 9.12 10.28
C PRO A 407 43.74 10.64 10.37
N PHE A 408 42.71 11.14 11.05
CA PHE A 408 42.39 12.56 11.13
C PHE A 408 43.08 13.29 12.28
N ARG A 409 44.04 12.67 12.98
CA ARG A 409 44.75 13.30 14.11
C ARG A 409 45.42 14.63 13.74
N LYS A 410 45.92 14.76 12.51
CA LYS A 410 46.59 15.99 12.02
C LYS A 410 45.61 17.12 11.69
N THR A 411 44.40 16.79 11.25
CA THR A 411 43.43 17.78 10.75
C THR A 411 42.38 18.11 11.80
N ASP A 412 41.82 17.11 12.48
CA ASP A 412 40.65 17.24 13.34
C ASP A 412 40.76 16.34 14.59
N SER A 413 41.81 16.51 15.38
CA SER A 413 42.08 15.70 16.59
C SER A 413 40.96 15.69 17.63
N LYS A 414 40.10 16.73 17.63
CA LYS A 414 38.95 16.88 18.56
C LYS A 414 37.92 15.77 18.46
N ILE A 415 37.82 15.05 17.34
CA ILE A 415 36.83 13.97 17.14
C ILE A 415 37.12 12.73 18.00
N TYR A 416 38.34 12.61 18.53
CA TYR A 416 38.76 11.48 19.36
C TYR A 416 38.53 11.73 20.86
N LEU A 417 38.01 12.90 21.24
CA LEU A 417 37.72 13.23 22.63
C LEU A 417 36.52 12.43 23.17
N PRO A 418 36.59 11.91 24.40
CA PRO A 418 35.45 11.26 25.04
C PRO A 418 34.27 12.24 25.17
N GLY A 419 33.07 11.85 24.71
CA GLY A 419 31.86 12.67 24.85
C GLY A 419 31.72 13.85 23.89
N ASN A 420 32.68 14.08 22.99
CA ASN A 420 32.54 15.15 22.00
C ASN A 420 31.55 14.76 20.88
N SER A 421 30.40 15.43 20.88
CA SER A 421 29.36 15.37 19.84
C SER A 421 29.31 16.64 19.00
N ASP A 422 30.23 17.58 19.22
CA ASP A 422 30.28 18.83 18.51
C ASP A 422 30.77 18.60 17.07
N GLU A 423 29.88 18.84 16.12
CA GLU A 423 30.17 18.79 14.68
C GLU A 423 30.47 20.18 14.11
N SER A 424 30.42 21.23 14.93
CA SER A 424 30.77 22.56 14.47
C SER A 424 32.28 22.64 14.18
N ASP A 425 32.61 23.17 13.00
CA ASP A 425 33.98 23.51 12.60
C ASP A 425 34.90 22.30 12.29
N LEU A 426 34.40 21.23 11.68
CA LEU A 426 35.22 20.12 11.16
C LEU A 426 35.81 20.47 9.78
N SER A 427 37.11 20.27 9.61
CA SER A 427 37.85 20.66 8.40
C SER A 427 37.56 19.75 7.21
N LEU A 428 37.27 18.47 7.47
CA LEU A 428 37.06 17.44 6.45
C LEU A 428 35.73 16.70 6.64
N GLN A 429 35.21 16.16 5.54
CA GLN A 429 34.05 15.26 5.51
C GLN A 429 34.25 14.16 4.45
N ILE A 430 33.57 13.03 4.64
CA ILE A 430 33.55 11.94 3.66
C ILE A 430 32.39 12.20 2.70
N PHE A 431 32.69 12.24 1.40
CA PHE A 431 31.74 12.52 0.36
C PHE A 431 31.45 11.25 -0.46
N CYS A 432 30.18 10.86 -0.50
CA CYS A 432 29.70 9.67 -1.19
C CYS A 432 28.74 10.10 -2.30
N LYS A 433 29.07 9.77 -3.56
CA LYS A 433 28.14 9.95 -4.69
C LYS A 433 27.64 8.62 -5.20
N ASN A 434 26.31 8.49 -5.25
CA ASN A 434 25.62 7.34 -5.81
C ASN A 434 24.90 7.74 -7.09
N TYR A 435 25.04 6.92 -8.13
CA TYR A 435 24.40 7.12 -9.43
C TYR A 435 23.28 6.08 -9.59
N LEU A 436 22.04 6.54 -9.51
CA LEU A 436 20.85 5.68 -9.61
C LEU A 436 20.18 5.88 -10.97
N PRO A 437 20.07 4.84 -11.81
CA PRO A 437 19.28 4.92 -13.02
C PRO A 437 17.81 5.12 -12.63
N SER A 438 17.22 6.25 -13.01
CA SER A 438 15.81 6.54 -12.74
C SER A 438 14.98 6.37 -14.02
N PRO A 439 13.80 5.72 -13.98
CA PRO A 439 12.89 5.64 -15.11
C PRO A 439 12.20 6.98 -15.47
N GLY A 440 12.37 8.02 -14.63
CA GLY A 440 11.81 9.37 -14.83
C GLY A 440 12.22 10.36 -13.73
N PHE A 441 11.74 11.61 -13.79
CA PHE A 441 12.01 12.61 -12.77
C PHE A 441 10.89 12.60 -11.71
N ILE A 442 11.05 11.77 -10.67
CA ILE A 442 10.01 11.55 -9.65
C ILE A 442 10.27 12.45 -8.44
N LEU A 443 9.24 13.20 -8.04
CA LEU A 443 9.21 14.06 -6.84
C LEU A 443 8.38 13.39 -5.73
N PRO A 444 8.57 13.77 -4.45
CA PRO A 444 7.73 13.26 -3.36
C PRO A 444 6.29 13.79 -3.46
N ASP A 445 5.35 13.10 -2.79
CA ASP A 445 3.94 13.47 -2.73
C ASP A 445 3.65 14.73 -1.89
N THR A 446 4.66 15.18 -1.13
CA THR A 446 4.69 16.42 -0.36
C THR A 446 5.13 17.65 -1.18
N ALA A 447 5.54 17.47 -2.45
CA ALA A 447 5.99 18.55 -3.31
C ALA A 447 4.85 19.51 -3.66
N ILE A 448 5.06 20.81 -3.49
CA ILE A 448 4.08 21.85 -3.84
C ILE A 448 4.21 22.14 -5.35
N PRO A 449 3.21 21.83 -6.20
CA PRO A 449 3.35 21.89 -7.66
C PRO A 449 3.80 23.26 -8.18
N GLY A 450 3.22 24.34 -7.66
CA GLY A 450 3.55 25.73 -8.06
C GLY A 450 4.95 26.22 -7.65
N SER A 451 5.70 25.42 -6.91
CA SER A 451 7.06 25.77 -6.45
C SER A 451 8.19 25.13 -7.27
N ILE A 452 7.84 24.22 -8.18
CA ILE A 452 8.82 23.44 -8.94
C ILE A 452 9.60 24.35 -9.89
N ARG A 453 10.92 24.21 -9.90
CA ARG A 453 11.87 24.92 -10.76
C ARG A 453 12.79 23.88 -11.37
N VAL A 454 12.90 23.85 -12.69
CA VAL A 454 13.82 22.95 -13.39
C VAL A 454 14.94 23.77 -14.03
N PHE A 455 16.17 23.33 -13.85
CA PHE A 455 17.36 23.92 -14.44
C PHE A 455 18.07 22.86 -15.27
N LYS A 456 18.40 23.20 -16.51
CA LYS A 456 19.24 22.40 -17.40
C LYS A 456 20.56 23.12 -17.60
N ASN A 457 21.67 22.48 -17.24
CA ASN A 457 23.01 23.06 -17.25
C ASN A 457 23.07 24.41 -16.50
N LYS A 458 22.43 24.46 -15.32
CA LYS A 458 22.26 25.66 -14.47
C LYS A 458 21.44 26.80 -15.10
N ILE A 459 20.84 26.58 -16.27
CA ILE A 459 19.91 27.52 -16.91
C ILE A 459 18.48 27.07 -16.59
N ARG A 460 17.67 27.97 -16.02
CA ARG A 460 16.27 27.66 -15.74
C ARG A 460 15.49 27.40 -17.04
N ILE A 461 14.77 26.29 -17.07
CA ILE A 461 13.84 25.94 -18.13
C ILE A 461 12.41 25.96 -17.59
N PHE A 462 11.46 26.34 -18.44
CA PHE A 462 10.05 26.49 -18.09
C PHE A 462 9.17 25.45 -18.79
N ASP A 463 9.76 24.65 -19.67
CA ASP A 463 9.08 23.65 -20.50
C ASP A 463 9.12 22.26 -19.84
N PHE A 464 8.28 22.11 -18.81
CA PHE A 464 8.07 20.84 -18.11
C PHE A 464 6.63 20.72 -17.61
N ASP A 465 6.13 19.49 -17.48
CA ASP A 465 4.85 19.17 -16.86
C ASP A 465 5.05 18.32 -15.60
N TYR A 466 4.26 18.57 -14.56
CA TYR A 466 4.23 17.76 -13.34
C TYR A 466 2.85 17.10 -13.19
N ASN A 467 2.83 15.77 -13.06
CA ASN A 467 1.60 15.03 -12.84
C ASN A 467 1.40 14.72 -11.35
N GLU A 468 0.46 15.41 -10.71
CA GLU A 468 0.18 15.28 -9.27
C GLU A 468 -0.34 13.89 -8.84
N SER A 469 -0.85 13.08 -9.77
CA SER A 469 -1.41 11.75 -9.44
C SER A 469 -0.35 10.66 -9.32
N ASN A 470 0.79 10.81 -10.01
CA ASN A 470 1.89 9.84 -10.00
C ASN A 470 3.25 10.48 -9.66
N HIS A 471 3.26 11.77 -9.33
CA HIS A 471 4.41 12.59 -8.96
C HIS A 471 5.58 12.59 -9.96
N ASN A 472 5.29 12.31 -11.23
CA ASN A 472 6.30 12.30 -12.28
C ASN A 472 6.39 13.67 -12.98
N LEU A 473 7.60 14.17 -13.15
CA LEU A 473 7.92 15.38 -13.89
C LEU A 473 8.45 15.00 -15.28
N THR A 474 7.88 15.59 -16.32
CA THR A 474 8.26 15.39 -17.72
C THR A 474 8.89 16.66 -18.25
N ILE A 475 10.17 16.60 -18.63
CA ILE A 475 10.86 17.70 -19.31
C ILE A 475 10.69 17.49 -20.82
N HIS A 476 10.12 18.47 -21.52
CA HIS A 476 9.81 18.34 -22.95
C HIS A 476 11.02 18.65 -23.85
N GLU A 477 12.00 19.39 -23.34
CA GLU A 477 13.29 19.55 -23.99
C GLU A 477 14.09 18.22 -23.98
N PRO A 478 14.79 17.85 -25.08
CA PRO A 478 15.61 16.65 -25.11
C PRO A 478 16.74 16.72 -24.06
N VAL A 479 16.77 15.77 -23.13
CA VAL A 479 17.81 15.63 -22.10
C VAL A 479 18.90 14.68 -22.62
N LEU A 480 20.09 15.22 -22.86
CA LEU A 480 21.26 14.44 -23.29
C LEU A 480 21.96 13.82 -22.08
N SER A 481 22.73 12.75 -22.32
CA SER A 481 23.41 11.99 -21.25
C SER A 481 24.42 12.82 -20.42
N ASN A 482 24.87 13.95 -20.97
CA ASN A 482 25.82 14.88 -20.35
C ASN A 482 25.16 16.15 -19.79
N ASP A 483 23.84 16.32 -19.94
CA ASP A 483 23.13 17.47 -19.38
C ASP A 483 23.02 17.32 -17.86
N ILE A 484 23.27 18.41 -17.13
CA ILE A 484 23.02 18.50 -15.69
C ILE A 484 21.60 19.03 -15.50
N ILE A 485 20.69 18.18 -15.02
CA ILE A 485 19.34 18.61 -14.67
C ILE A 485 19.25 18.81 -13.17
N GLU A 486 18.91 20.00 -12.71
CA GLU A 486 18.62 20.29 -11.32
C GLU A 486 17.14 20.64 -11.18
N ILE A 487 16.41 19.87 -10.38
CA ILE A 487 14.99 20.10 -10.09
C ILE A 487 14.91 20.57 -8.65
N GLN A 488 14.39 21.77 -8.43
CA GLN A 488 14.12 22.31 -7.11
C GLN A 488 12.60 22.34 -6.90
N TRP A 489 12.13 22.03 -5.70
CA TRP A 489 10.72 22.16 -5.32
C TRP A 489 10.63 22.54 -3.86
N LYS A 490 9.47 23.01 -3.42
CA LYS A 490 9.17 23.23 -2.02
C LYS A 490 8.37 22.06 -1.45
N GLU A 491 8.70 21.66 -0.25
CA GLU A 491 7.89 20.76 0.55
C GLU A 491 7.24 21.52 1.69
N ALA A 492 5.97 21.20 1.93
CA ALA A 492 5.19 21.84 2.97
C ALA A 492 5.62 21.31 4.35
N LEU A 493 6.12 22.18 5.22
CA LEU A 493 6.61 21.83 6.55
C LEU A 493 5.85 22.62 7.61
N THR A 494 5.70 22.05 8.81
CA THR A 494 5.05 22.76 9.93
C THR A 494 5.89 23.95 10.42
N TYR A 495 7.22 23.87 10.28
CA TYR A 495 8.17 24.93 10.61
C TYR A 495 9.33 24.90 9.61
N SER A 496 9.65 26.03 8.98
CA SER A 496 10.79 26.17 8.06
C SER A 496 11.34 27.59 8.06
N ASP A 497 12.59 27.76 7.65
CA ASP A 497 13.25 29.07 7.52
C ASP A 497 12.82 29.85 6.26
N SER A 498 11.95 29.26 5.44
CA SER A 498 11.28 29.89 4.30
C SER A 498 9.78 29.63 4.30
N GLY A 499 9.02 30.45 3.57
CA GLY A 499 7.57 30.31 3.42
C GLY A 499 7.00 31.22 2.33
N LEU A 500 5.69 31.16 2.16
CA LEU A 500 4.91 31.94 1.20
C LEU A 500 3.75 32.62 1.92
N VAL A 501 3.65 33.95 1.80
CA VAL A 501 2.42 34.68 2.15
C VAL A 501 1.58 34.81 0.91
N ARG A 502 0.43 34.16 0.90
CA ARG A 502 -0.53 34.21 -0.20
C ARG A 502 -1.70 35.10 0.16
N PHE A 503 -2.14 35.94 -0.76
CA PHE A 503 -3.36 36.71 -0.61
C PHE A 503 -4.14 36.72 -1.92
N ALA A 504 -5.45 36.76 -1.83
CA ALA A 504 -6.30 36.99 -2.99
C ALA A 504 -7.57 37.76 -2.60
N GLY A 505 -8.11 38.50 -3.55
CA GLY A 505 -9.37 39.21 -3.41
C GLY A 505 -10.10 39.24 -4.74
N GLY A 506 -11.41 39.03 -4.73
CA GLY A 506 -12.23 39.04 -5.94
C GLY A 506 -13.67 39.43 -5.67
N ALA A 507 -14.33 39.89 -6.72
CA ALA A 507 -15.74 40.22 -6.71
C ALA A 507 -16.44 39.73 -7.98
N HIS A 508 -17.60 39.12 -7.79
CA HIS A 508 -18.62 38.86 -8.81
C HIS A 508 -19.65 39.99 -8.80
N TRP A 509 -20.10 40.36 -9.99
CA TRP A 509 -21.18 41.31 -10.22
C TRP A 509 -22.18 40.70 -11.21
N ARG A 510 -23.45 40.67 -10.79
CA ARG A 510 -24.57 40.06 -11.52
C ARG A 510 -25.62 41.13 -11.83
N PRO A 511 -25.36 42.01 -12.81
CA PRO A 511 -26.21 43.16 -13.07
C PRO A 511 -27.60 42.78 -13.60
N VAL A 512 -27.74 41.62 -14.26
CA VAL A 512 -29.00 41.09 -14.79
C VAL A 512 -29.04 39.57 -14.66
N SER A 513 -30.25 38.99 -14.67
CA SER A 513 -30.43 37.54 -14.63
C SER A 513 -29.70 36.85 -15.79
N GLY A 514 -28.84 35.89 -15.46
CA GLY A 514 -28.06 35.11 -16.43
C GLY A 514 -26.70 35.68 -16.81
N LEU A 515 -26.32 36.90 -16.39
CA LEU A 515 -24.98 37.47 -16.61
C LEU A 515 -24.20 37.53 -15.29
N ASP A 516 -22.99 36.97 -15.28
CA ASP A 516 -22.06 36.99 -14.15
C ASP A 516 -20.68 37.45 -14.62
N MET A 517 -20.25 38.60 -14.10
CA MET A 517 -18.93 39.17 -14.38
C MET A 517 -18.08 39.06 -13.12
N PHE A 518 -16.80 38.76 -13.25
CA PHE A 518 -15.90 38.78 -12.12
C PHE A 518 -14.57 39.44 -12.42
N PHE A 519 -13.96 39.95 -11.37
CA PHE A 519 -12.58 40.42 -11.33
C PHE A 519 -11.95 39.95 -10.03
N ALA A 520 -10.73 39.44 -10.10
CA ALA A 520 -9.98 39.01 -8.95
C ALA A 520 -8.48 39.21 -9.17
N GLY A 521 -7.75 39.37 -8.07
CA GLY A 521 -6.30 39.44 -8.04
C GLY A 521 -5.73 38.62 -6.89
N SER A 522 -4.55 38.05 -7.09
CA SER A 522 -3.82 37.33 -6.05
C SER A 522 -2.33 37.64 -6.10
N GLY A 523 -1.65 37.42 -4.98
CA GLY A 523 -0.21 37.53 -4.88
C GLY A 523 0.37 36.46 -3.95
N ASP A 524 1.50 35.91 -4.35
CA ASP A 524 2.32 34.99 -3.59
C ASP A 524 3.66 35.68 -3.28
N TRP A 525 3.87 36.03 -2.02
CA TRP A 525 5.09 36.68 -1.53
C TRP A 525 6.03 35.67 -0.89
N GLU A 526 7.25 35.59 -1.41
CA GLU A 526 8.25 34.68 -0.88
C GLU A 526 9.01 35.31 0.29
N ILE A 527 9.06 34.57 1.40
CA ILE A 527 9.80 34.93 2.61
C ILE A 527 10.87 33.86 2.84
N THR A 528 12.13 34.24 2.95
CA THR A 528 13.24 33.31 3.24
C THR A 528 14.29 33.99 4.11
N LYS A 529 14.86 33.23 5.07
CA LYS A 529 16.05 33.64 5.82
C LYS A 529 17.36 33.31 5.08
N GLN A 530 17.32 32.46 4.06
CA GLN A 530 18.51 32.07 3.28
C GLN A 530 18.90 33.16 2.28
N LYS A 531 20.18 33.18 1.85
CA LYS A 531 20.72 34.17 0.88
C LYS A 531 20.22 34.00 -0.58
N PHE A 532 19.12 33.29 -0.80
CA PHE A 532 18.51 33.14 -2.12
C PHE A 532 17.64 34.36 -2.47
N ASN A 533 17.52 34.63 -3.77
CA ASN A 533 16.72 35.74 -4.26
C ASN A 533 15.23 35.35 -4.32
N PRO A 534 14.35 36.00 -3.54
CA PRO A 534 12.93 35.66 -3.56
C PRO A 534 12.26 36.11 -4.86
N ILE A 535 11.35 35.28 -5.37
CA ILE A 535 10.51 35.59 -6.55
C ILE A 535 9.06 35.64 -6.09
N ASP A 536 8.43 36.80 -6.25
CA ASP A 536 7.02 37.00 -5.95
C ASP A 536 6.17 36.73 -7.19
N THR A 537 4.95 36.23 -7.05
CA THR A 537 4.04 35.99 -8.18
C THR A 537 2.77 36.80 -7.99
N TYR A 538 2.32 37.52 -9.03
CA TYR A 538 1.05 38.24 -9.03
C TYR A 538 0.15 37.72 -10.13
N LYS A 539 -1.10 37.43 -9.81
CA LYS A 539 -2.10 36.97 -10.79
C LYS A 539 -3.28 37.93 -10.81
N LEU A 540 -3.80 38.18 -12.00
CA LEU A 540 -5.06 38.89 -12.23
C LEU A 540 -5.94 38.00 -13.08
N SER A 541 -7.22 37.93 -12.74
CA SER A 541 -8.20 37.14 -13.47
C SER A 541 -9.49 37.94 -13.60
N THR A 542 -10.04 37.96 -14.81
CA THR A 542 -11.36 38.57 -15.05
C THR A 542 -12.12 37.70 -16.01
N GLY A 543 -13.44 37.64 -15.86
CA GLY A 543 -14.25 36.86 -16.76
C GLY A 543 -15.68 37.33 -16.80
N LEU A 544 -16.36 36.86 -17.84
CA LEU A 544 -17.76 37.10 -18.08
C LEU A 544 -18.39 35.77 -18.48
N ASN A 545 -19.47 35.40 -17.79
CA ASN A 545 -20.27 34.22 -18.06
C ASN A 545 -21.71 34.64 -18.31
N TYR A 546 -22.29 34.18 -19.40
CA TYR A 546 -23.69 34.33 -19.74
C TYR A 546 -24.36 32.96 -19.84
N LYS A 547 -25.51 32.78 -19.19
CA LYS A 547 -26.31 31.56 -19.22
C LYS A 547 -27.78 31.89 -19.33
N ASN A 548 -28.44 31.28 -20.32
CA ASN A 548 -29.90 31.18 -20.41
C ASN A 548 -30.32 29.70 -20.55
N GLN A 549 -31.53 29.43 -21.03
CA GLN A 549 -32.05 28.05 -21.17
C GLN A 549 -31.31 27.22 -22.23
N THR A 550 -30.78 27.84 -23.30
CA THR A 550 -30.22 27.14 -24.48
C THR A 550 -28.74 27.43 -24.73
N ILE A 551 -28.24 28.57 -24.28
CA ILE A 551 -26.86 29.06 -24.49
C ILE A 551 -26.17 29.23 -23.13
N LYS A 552 -24.94 28.71 -23.05
CA LYS A 552 -23.96 29.02 -22.02
C LYS A 552 -22.68 29.45 -22.71
N THR A 553 -22.24 30.68 -22.49
CA THR A 553 -20.99 31.18 -23.07
C THR A 553 -20.24 32.01 -22.05
N GLY A 554 -18.93 32.01 -22.13
CA GLY A 554 -18.13 32.90 -21.33
C GLY A 554 -16.70 32.98 -21.81
N SER A 555 -16.00 33.98 -21.30
CA SER A 555 -14.56 34.13 -21.48
C SER A 555 -13.93 34.50 -20.16
N VAL A 556 -12.77 33.92 -19.90
CA VAL A 556 -11.94 34.20 -18.73
C VAL A 556 -10.56 34.56 -19.22
N PHE A 557 -10.04 35.69 -18.76
CA PHE A 557 -8.70 36.19 -19.04
C PHE A 557 -7.89 36.14 -17.75
N GLY A 558 -6.69 35.58 -17.84
CA GLY A 558 -5.71 35.47 -16.78
C GLY A 558 -4.41 36.15 -17.18
N PHE A 559 -3.79 36.81 -16.22
CA PHE A 559 -2.46 37.39 -16.34
C PHE A 559 -1.65 36.95 -15.12
N GLU A 560 -0.41 36.53 -15.34
CA GLU A 560 0.53 36.17 -14.30
C GLU A 560 1.87 36.88 -14.53
N ALA A 561 2.40 37.48 -13.48
CA ALA A 561 3.72 38.11 -13.45
C ALA A 561 4.58 37.48 -12.36
N GLY A 562 5.71 36.89 -12.75
CA GLY A 562 6.78 36.45 -11.84
C GLY A 562 7.81 37.55 -11.67
N VAL A 563 7.92 38.09 -10.45
CA VAL A 563 8.76 39.23 -10.09
C VAL A 563 9.97 38.77 -9.28
N ASP A 564 11.12 38.68 -9.93
CA ASP A 564 12.41 38.58 -9.29
C ASP A 564 12.82 39.97 -8.76
N ARG A 565 13.04 40.11 -7.45
CA ARG A 565 13.30 41.41 -6.81
C ARG A 565 14.59 42.12 -7.26
N LYS A 566 15.51 41.44 -7.97
CA LYS A 566 16.76 42.00 -8.51
C LYS A 566 16.67 42.41 -9.98
N LEU A 567 15.66 41.92 -10.71
CA LEU A 567 15.49 42.20 -12.13
C LEU A 567 14.64 43.44 -12.36
N SER A 568 14.92 44.16 -13.45
CA SER A 568 14.08 45.29 -13.86
C SER A 568 12.73 44.82 -14.41
N ALA A 569 11.73 45.70 -14.46
CA ALA A 569 10.38 45.35 -14.95
C ALA A 569 10.37 44.70 -16.35
N LYS A 570 11.30 45.06 -17.25
CA LYS A 570 11.40 44.47 -18.60
C LYS A 570 11.93 43.03 -18.59
N GLU A 571 12.69 42.68 -17.57
CA GLU A 571 13.34 41.37 -17.42
C GLU A 571 12.45 40.35 -16.71
N GLN A 572 11.36 40.79 -16.06
CA GLN A 572 10.38 39.92 -15.38
C GLN A 572 9.65 38.95 -16.32
N ALA A 573 9.15 37.84 -15.77
CA ALA A 573 8.40 36.85 -16.53
C ALA A 573 6.92 37.21 -16.54
N TYR A 574 6.31 37.25 -17.73
CA TYR A 574 4.88 37.52 -17.91
C TYR A 574 4.24 36.37 -18.68
N SER A 575 3.06 35.94 -18.25
CA SER A 575 2.23 35.03 -19.01
C SER A 575 0.77 35.50 -19.04
N PHE A 576 0.12 35.23 -20.16
CA PHE A 576 -1.27 35.55 -20.43
C PHE A 576 -2.01 34.26 -20.75
N GLN A 577 -3.22 34.11 -20.22
CA GLN A 577 -4.09 32.98 -20.48
C GLN A 577 -5.48 33.49 -20.85
N ASN A 578 -6.10 32.90 -21.86
CA ASN A 578 -7.52 33.11 -22.13
C ASN A 578 -8.22 31.77 -22.31
N LYS A 579 -9.39 31.63 -21.71
CA LYS A 579 -10.28 30.50 -21.87
C LYS A 579 -11.64 31.03 -22.27
N SER A 580 -12.03 30.74 -23.50
CA SER A 580 -13.33 31.10 -24.04
C SER A 580 -14.13 29.84 -24.33
N TYR A 581 -15.41 29.83 -24.00
CA TYR A 581 -16.28 28.71 -24.30
C TYR A 581 -17.65 29.17 -24.78
N PHE A 582 -18.24 28.35 -25.63
CA PHE A 582 -19.59 28.50 -26.13
C PHE A 582 -20.24 27.12 -26.17
N ASN A 583 -21.37 26.99 -25.49
CA ASN A 583 -22.16 25.78 -25.44
C ASN A 583 -23.61 26.10 -25.79
N TYR A 584 -24.07 25.52 -26.88
CA TYR A 584 -25.44 25.54 -27.31
C TYR A 584 -26.01 24.13 -27.14
N SER A 585 -27.12 24.01 -26.41
CA SER A 585 -27.86 22.77 -26.26
C SER A 585 -29.35 23.07 -26.25
N LEU A 586 -30.09 22.41 -27.14
CA LEU A 586 -31.54 22.47 -27.19
C LEU A 586 -32.06 21.05 -27.05
N ASP A 587 -32.86 20.78 -26.01
CA ASP A 587 -33.54 19.49 -25.87
C ASP A 587 -34.91 19.56 -26.57
N GLY A 588 -35.11 18.72 -27.58
CA GLY A 588 -36.35 18.68 -28.37
C GLY A 588 -36.17 18.87 -29.89
N PRO A 589 -37.28 18.91 -30.65
CA PRO A 589 -37.25 19.03 -32.11
C PRO A 589 -36.87 20.44 -32.57
N LEU A 590 -35.88 20.51 -33.45
CA LEU A 590 -35.57 21.68 -34.28
C LEU A 590 -36.53 21.77 -35.48
N TYR A 591 -36.86 20.61 -36.05
CA TYR A 591 -37.81 20.45 -37.14
C TYR A 591 -38.49 19.09 -37.02
N SER A 592 -39.82 19.07 -37.16
CA SER A 592 -40.64 17.85 -37.13
C SER A 592 -41.53 17.77 -38.36
N LYS A 593 -41.77 16.55 -38.86
CA LYS A 593 -42.75 16.26 -39.91
C LYS A 593 -43.72 15.19 -39.40
N ASN A 594 -45.03 15.46 -39.45
CA ASN A 594 -46.07 14.57 -38.92
C ASN A 594 -45.82 14.13 -37.46
N SER A 595 -45.43 15.07 -36.60
CA SER A 595 -45.11 14.83 -35.18
C SER A 595 -43.91 13.90 -34.92
N ILE A 596 -43.11 13.59 -35.94
CA ILE A 596 -41.83 12.87 -35.81
C ILE A 596 -40.69 13.88 -35.94
N PRO A 597 -39.77 13.98 -34.96
CA PRO A 597 -38.60 14.84 -35.06
C PRO A 597 -37.70 14.37 -36.21
N VAL A 598 -37.37 15.28 -37.13
CA VAL A 598 -36.44 15.05 -38.24
C VAL A 598 -35.05 15.55 -37.86
N PHE A 599 -34.96 16.73 -37.25
CA PHE A 599 -33.75 17.24 -36.61
C PHE A 599 -34.10 17.56 -35.16
N SER A 600 -33.37 16.98 -34.21
CA SER A 600 -33.59 17.21 -32.79
C SER A 600 -32.29 17.20 -32.00
N ASN A 601 -32.35 17.71 -30.77
CA ASN A 601 -31.27 17.63 -29.79
C ASN A 601 -29.92 18.17 -30.31
N PRO A 602 -29.87 19.33 -31.02
CA PRO A 602 -28.59 19.88 -31.45
C PRO A 602 -27.73 20.24 -30.24
N LYS A 603 -26.45 19.90 -30.31
CA LYS A 603 -25.45 20.29 -29.34
C LYS A 603 -24.24 20.82 -30.08
N PHE A 604 -23.76 21.98 -29.66
CA PHE A 604 -22.53 22.54 -30.18
C PHE A 604 -21.74 23.11 -29.01
N TYR A 605 -20.57 22.53 -28.77
CA TYR A 605 -19.62 22.95 -27.77
C TYR A 605 -18.35 23.39 -28.47
N PHE A 606 -17.89 24.58 -28.13
CA PHE A 606 -16.62 25.13 -28.55
C PHE A 606 -15.90 25.63 -27.31
N GLU A 607 -14.64 25.27 -27.17
CA GLU A 607 -13.74 25.79 -26.14
C GLU A 607 -12.41 26.15 -26.80
N GLU A 608 -11.91 27.33 -26.49
CA GLU A 608 -10.59 27.81 -26.88
C GLU A 608 -9.80 28.14 -25.62
N ASN A 609 -8.57 27.66 -25.56
CA ASN A 609 -7.61 27.96 -24.51
C ASN A 609 -6.32 28.48 -25.17
N ILE A 610 -5.95 29.71 -24.88
CA ILE A 610 -4.72 30.33 -25.36
C ILE A 610 -3.82 30.60 -24.16
N LYS A 611 -2.55 30.20 -24.21
CA LYS A 611 -1.51 30.60 -23.24
C LYS A 611 -0.31 31.17 -23.97
N ILE A 612 0.12 32.36 -23.58
CA ILE A 612 1.25 33.07 -24.17
C ILE A 612 2.20 33.52 -23.05
N ASP A 613 3.48 33.19 -23.17
CA ASP A 613 4.57 33.74 -22.36
C ASP A 613 5.74 34.18 -23.26
N LYS A 614 6.90 34.55 -22.65
CA LYS A 614 8.09 35.03 -23.38
C LYS A 614 8.68 34.01 -24.39
N ARG A 615 8.44 32.72 -24.23
CA ARG A 615 9.04 31.62 -25.02
C ARG A 615 8.03 30.63 -25.58
N ILE A 616 6.83 30.54 -25.00
CA ILE A 616 5.81 29.53 -25.32
C ILE A 616 4.49 30.24 -25.62
N GLY A 617 3.88 29.87 -26.73
CA GLY A 617 2.61 30.41 -27.17
C GLY A 617 1.80 29.25 -27.70
N ASN A 618 0.80 28.79 -26.98
CA ASN A 618 -0.05 27.71 -27.43
C ASN A 618 -1.50 28.17 -27.58
N ALA A 619 -2.17 27.61 -28.56
CA ALA A 619 -3.62 27.71 -28.72
C ALA A 619 -4.16 26.29 -28.86
N HIS A 620 -5.18 25.99 -28.06
CA HIS A 620 -5.85 24.71 -28.03
C HIS A 620 -7.35 24.93 -28.14
N THR A 621 -7.96 24.36 -29.17
CA THR A 621 -9.38 24.54 -29.47
C THR A 621 -10.06 23.19 -29.54
N LYS A 622 -11.08 22.98 -28.73
CA LYS A 622 -11.90 21.77 -28.73
C LYS A 622 -13.30 22.08 -29.19
N THR A 623 -13.76 21.38 -30.23
CA THR A 623 -15.10 21.50 -30.79
C THR A 623 -15.79 20.15 -30.72
N ASN A 624 -16.97 20.10 -30.10
CA ASN A 624 -17.86 18.95 -30.16
C ASN A 624 -19.20 19.39 -30.76
N ALA A 625 -19.70 18.63 -31.72
CA ALA A 625 -21.02 18.86 -32.30
C ALA A 625 -21.81 17.57 -32.26
N ALA A 626 -23.10 17.65 -31.97
CA ALA A 626 -24.01 16.52 -32.08
C ALA A 626 -25.38 16.96 -32.59
N ILE A 627 -26.05 16.06 -33.30
CA ILE A 627 -27.42 16.26 -33.77
C ILE A 627 -28.09 14.91 -33.97
N ASP A 628 -29.36 14.82 -33.63
CA ASP A 628 -30.18 13.67 -33.96
C ASP A 628 -30.88 13.94 -35.29
N ILE A 629 -30.64 13.10 -36.29
CA ILE A 629 -31.39 13.10 -37.55
C ILE A 629 -32.32 11.89 -37.51
N TRP A 630 -33.62 12.15 -37.42
CA TRP A 630 -34.64 11.16 -37.06
C TRP A 630 -34.34 10.49 -35.71
N LYS A 631 -34.01 9.20 -35.70
CA LYS A 631 -33.58 8.44 -34.51
C LYS A 631 -32.07 8.22 -34.46
N ILE A 632 -31.34 8.64 -35.49
CA ILE A 632 -29.90 8.42 -35.62
C ILE A 632 -29.17 9.57 -34.92
N LYS A 633 -28.31 9.22 -33.97
CA LYS A 633 -27.50 10.19 -33.23
C LYS A 633 -26.15 10.31 -33.90
N PHE A 634 -25.78 11.53 -34.26
CA PHE A 634 -24.45 11.85 -34.79
C PHE A 634 -23.74 12.72 -33.78
N ALA A 635 -22.47 12.41 -33.49
CA ALA A 635 -21.57 13.28 -32.76
C ALA A 635 -20.21 13.32 -33.43
N GLY A 636 -19.56 14.49 -33.39
CA GLY A 636 -18.22 14.73 -33.90
C GLY A 636 -17.39 15.48 -32.88
N LEU A 637 -16.09 15.20 -32.87
CA LEU A 637 -15.09 15.85 -32.03
C LEU A 637 -13.90 16.27 -32.90
N LEU A 638 -13.45 17.50 -32.71
CA LEU A 638 -12.24 18.04 -33.32
C LEU A 638 -11.47 18.81 -32.26
N SER A 639 -10.21 18.44 -32.09
CA SER A 639 -9.26 19.16 -31.24
C SER A 639 -8.13 19.69 -32.11
N LEU A 640 -7.84 20.98 -31.97
CA LEU A 640 -6.78 21.68 -32.67
C LEU A 640 -5.77 22.16 -31.62
N LYS A 641 -4.47 21.97 -31.90
CA LYS A 641 -3.39 22.43 -31.04
C LYS A 641 -2.30 23.03 -31.91
N ASN A 642 -1.92 24.27 -31.63
CA ASN A 642 -0.83 24.96 -32.32
C ASN A 642 0.13 25.56 -31.30
N ASN A 643 1.42 25.56 -31.62
CA ASN A 643 2.44 26.30 -30.89
C ASN A 643 2.98 27.42 -31.79
N PHE A 644 2.69 28.68 -31.44
CA PHE A 644 3.03 29.89 -32.18
C PHE A 644 4.53 30.08 -32.42
N PHE A 645 5.40 29.42 -31.64
CA PHE A 645 6.86 29.52 -31.76
C PHE A 645 7.53 28.28 -32.37
N SER A 646 6.77 27.31 -32.87
CA SER A 646 7.30 26.11 -33.53
C SER A 646 6.88 26.04 -34.99
N ASP A 647 7.85 25.97 -35.91
CA ASP A 647 7.62 25.89 -37.35
C ASP A 647 7.03 24.54 -37.82
N ASN A 648 6.86 23.55 -36.93
CA ASN A 648 6.63 22.16 -37.30
C ASN A 648 5.46 21.47 -36.59
N SER A 649 4.42 22.21 -36.19
CA SER A 649 3.27 21.63 -35.46
C SER A 649 2.11 21.22 -36.39
N LYS A 650 1.65 19.98 -36.27
CA LYS A 650 0.40 19.54 -36.89
C LYS A 650 -0.75 20.16 -36.10
N MET A 651 -1.45 21.12 -36.73
CA MET A 651 -2.51 21.89 -36.08
C MET A 651 -3.68 21.03 -35.59
N ILE A 652 -3.96 19.89 -36.22
CA ILE A 652 -4.99 18.94 -35.76
C ILE A 652 -4.35 18.04 -34.70
N GLU A 653 -4.89 18.08 -33.49
CA GLU A 653 -4.46 17.20 -32.40
C GLU A 653 -5.22 15.88 -32.44
N SER A 654 -6.55 15.96 -32.45
CA SER A 654 -7.41 14.79 -32.47
C SER A 654 -8.70 15.05 -33.24
N TYR A 655 -9.27 13.98 -33.76
CA TYR A 655 -10.56 14.01 -34.43
C TYR A 655 -11.29 12.69 -34.20
N GLY A 656 -12.61 12.72 -34.26
CA GLY A 656 -13.41 11.53 -34.10
C GLY A 656 -14.89 11.75 -34.35
N HIS A 657 -15.63 10.67 -34.44
CA HIS A 657 -17.08 10.68 -34.53
C HIS A 657 -17.69 9.51 -33.77
N SER A 658 -18.96 9.68 -33.43
CA SER A 658 -19.82 8.65 -32.90
C SER A 658 -21.12 8.65 -33.70
N VAL A 659 -21.57 7.47 -34.10
CA VAL A 659 -22.85 7.27 -34.78
C VAL A 659 -23.62 6.18 -34.07
N ILE A 660 -24.86 6.47 -33.69
CA ILE A 660 -25.76 5.49 -33.06
C ILE A 660 -27.05 5.42 -33.87
N MET A 661 -27.36 4.25 -34.42
CA MET A 661 -28.54 3.97 -35.24
C MET A 661 -29.43 2.93 -34.57
N PRO A 662 -30.42 3.34 -33.75
CA PRO A 662 -31.44 2.45 -33.21
C PRO A 662 -32.59 2.31 -34.23
N ILE A 663 -32.53 1.28 -35.07
CA ILE A 663 -33.53 0.97 -36.10
C ILE A 663 -34.31 -0.28 -35.67
N TYR A 664 -35.45 -0.07 -35.00
CA TYR A 664 -36.37 -1.12 -34.58
C TYR A 664 -35.70 -2.18 -33.67
N PHE A 665 -35.46 -3.40 -34.15
CA PHE A 665 -34.75 -4.46 -33.42
C PHE A 665 -33.23 -4.42 -33.61
N VAL A 666 -32.70 -3.56 -34.49
CA VAL A 666 -31.27 -3.45 -34.78
C VAL A 666 -30.74 -2.19 -34.13
N TYR A 667 -29.69 -2.32 -33.34
CA TYR A 667 -28.93 -1.20 -32.80
C TYR A 667 -27.51 -1.29 -33.34
N LEU A 668 -27.10 -0.27 -34.11
CA LEU A 668 -25.74 -0.15 -34.61
C LEU A 668 -25.08 1.03 -33.90
N SER A 669 -23.83 0.86 -33.45
CA SER A 669 -23.01 1.99 -33.04
C SER A 669 -21.58 1.88 -33.56
N GLU A 670 -21.00 3.02 -33.90
CA GLU A 670 -19.60 3.17 -34.20
C GLU A 670 -19.04 4.34 -33.41
N ASP A 671 -17.92 4.11 -32.73
CA ASP A 671 -17.11 5.13 -32.09
C ASP A 671 -15.71 5.09 -32.72
N PHE A 672 -15.28 6.20 -33.31
CA PHE A 672 -13.99 6.32 -33.99
C PHE A 672 -13.24 7.54 -33.47
N PHE A 673 -11.99 7.36 -33.08
CA PHE A 673 -11.17 8.41 -32.50
C PHE A 673 -9.70 8.27 -32.92
N VAL A 674 -9.08 9.39 -33.29
CA VAL A 674 -7.65 9.48 -33.60
C VAL A 674 -7.05 10.62 -32.81
N ASN A 675 -5.92 10.37 -32.15
CA ASN A 675 -5.02 11.39 -31.63
C ASN A 675 -3.68 11.29 -32.36
N ILE A 676 -3.37 12.32 -33.13
CA ILE A 676 -2.19 12.40 -34.00
C ILE A 676 -0.92 12.53 -33.16
N HIS A 677 -0.95 13.29 -32.06
CA HIS A 677 0.23 13.55 -31.23
C HIS A 677 0.64 12.29 -30.45
N ASP A 678 -0.33 11.58 -29.88
CA ASP A 678 -0.07 10.39 -29.07
C ASP A 678 0.10 9.11 -29.92
N ASN A 679 -0.06 9.20 -31.25
CA ASN A 679 -0.09 8.06 -32.16
C ASN A 679 -1.14 7.00 -31.74
N ILE A 680 -2.33 7.47 -31.37
CA ILE A 680 -3.43 6.61 -30.93
C ILE A 680 -4.53 6.65 -31.98
N LEU A 681 -5.01 5.46 -32.36
CA LEU A 681 -6.27 5.31 -33.09
C LEU A 681 -7.11 4.28 -32.36
N ARG A 682 -8.37 4.58 -32.12
CA ARG A 682 -9.34 3.65 -31.54
C ARG A 682 -10.59 3.61 -32.39
N ARG A 683 -11.11 2.40 -32.60
CA ARG A 683 -12.41 2.18 -33.21
C ARG A 683 -13.13 1.08 -32.48
N GLU A 684 -14.38 1.33 -32.14
CA GLU A 684 -15.30 0.32 -31.63
C GLU A 684 -16.55 0.30 -32.50
N GLY A 685 -17.00 -0.89 -32.86
CA GLY A 685 -18.23 -1.14 -33.61
C GLY A 685 -19.11 -2.13 -32.86
N LYS A 686 -20.39 -1.81 -32.71
CA LYS A 686 -21.38 -2.67 -32.06
C LYS A 686 -22.58 -2.86 -32.96
N ILE A 687 -23.02 -4.11 -33.06
CA ILE A 687 -24.25 -4.52 -33.74
C ILE A 687 -25.03 -5.37 -32.76
N ASN A 688 -26.13 -4.82 -32.25
CA ASN A 688 -27.11 -5.55 -31.48
C ASN A 688 -28.34 -5.85 -32.33
N PHE A 689 -28.86 -7.06 -32.22
CA PHE A 689 -30.16 -7.45 -32.71
C PHE A 689 -30.97 -7.99 -31.53
N GLU A 690 -32.08 -7.34 -31.18
CA GLU A 690 -32.88 -7.63 -29.98
C GLU A 690 -34.33 -7.91 -30.39
N LYS A 691 -34.61 -9.17 -30.77
CA LYS A 691 -35.97 -9.65 -31.10
C LYS A 691 -36.25 -11.00 -30.43
N TYR A 692 -36.32 -12.08 -31.22
CA TYR A 692 -36.48 -13.46 -30.73
C TYR A 692 -35.14 -14.08 -30.30
N VAL A 693 -34.04 -13.50 -30.79
CA VAL A 693 -32.68 -13.83 -30.40
C VAL A 693 -31.99 -12.51 -30.15
N ASN A 694 -31.28 -12.40 -29.03
CA ASN A 694 -30.40 -11.30 -28.71
C ASN A 694 -29.02 -11.65 -29.25
N ILE A 695 -28.62 -10.98 -30.32
CA ILE A 695 -27.27 -11.07 -30.88
C ILE A 695 -26.54 -9.79 -30.54
N ASN A 696 -25.40 -9.88 -29.86
CA ASN A 696 -24.51 -8.75 -29.58
C ASN A 696 -23.15 -9.03 -30.24
N TYR A 697 -22.85 -8.31 -31.31
CA TYR A 697 -21.59 -8.37 -32.04
C TYR A 697 -20.80 -7.09 -31.76
N LEU A 698 -19.68 -7.24 -31.05
CA LEU A 698 -18.75 -6.17 -30.71
C LEU A 698 -17.43 -6.42 -31.42
N THR A 699 -16.88 -5.39 -32.05
CA THR A 699 -15.56 -5.41 -32.63
C THR A 699 -14.80 -4.15 -32.26
N SER A 700 -13.49 -4.27 -32.03
CA SER A 700 -12.65 -3.12 -31.79
C SER A 700 -11.25 -3.30 -32.37
N VAL A 701 -10.65 -2.17 -32.74
CA VAL A 701 -9.23 -2.08 -33.08
C VAL A 701 -8.62 -0.86 -32.40
N ASP A 702 -7.51 -1.08 -31.73
CA ASP A 702 -6.73 -0.06 -31.04
C ASP A 702 -5.29 -0.08 -31.56
N TYR A 703 -4.81 1.07 -32.02
CA TYR A 703 -3.42 1.30 -32.37
C TYR A 703 -2.79 2.20 -31.32
N ASN A 704 -1.59 1.84 -30.90
CA ASN A 704 -0.67 2.73 -30.20
C ASN A 704 0.68 2.73 -30.93
N LYS A 705 1.69 3.38 -30.34
CA LYS A 705 3.03 3.51 -30.93
C LYS A 705 3.72 2.17 -31.24
N ASP A 706 3.45 1.13 -30.44
CA ASP A 706 4.22 -0.13 -30.49
C ASP A 706 3.39 -1.31 -30.99
N TYR A 707 2.07 -1.29 -30.76
CA TYR A 707 1.19 -2.44 -30.95
C TYR A 707 -0.15 -2.06 -31.57
N THR A 708 -0.73 -3.04 -32.24
CA THR A 708 -2.14 -3.07 -32.63
C THR A 708 -2.83 -4.16 -31.83
N SER A 709 -3.98 -3.84 -31.23
CA SER A 709 -4.85 -4.79 -30.55
C SER A 709 -6.19 -4.85 -31.25
N GLN A 710 -6.69 -6.06 -31.45
CA GLN A 710 -7.98 -6.30 -32.09
C GLN A 710 -8.82 -7.24 -31.24
N LYS A 711 -10.13 -7.01 -31.24
CA LYS A 711 -11.09 -7.83 -30.52
C LYS A 711 -12.36 -8.02 -31.35
N ILE A 712 -12.87 -9.23 -31.34
CA ILE A 712 -14.19 -9.61 -31.86
C ILE A 712 -14.87 -10.42 -30.76
N LEU A 713 -16.07 -10.02 -30.37
CA LEU A 713 -16.91 -10.72 -29.42
C LEU A 713 -18.31 -10.83 -30.03
N THR A 714 -18.83 -12.03 -30.10
CA THR A 714 -20.22 -12.30 -30.51
C THR A 714 -20.91 -13.05 -29.41
N SER A 715 -22.01 -12.52 -28.91
CA SER A 715 -22.90 -13.19 -27.95
C SER A 715 -24.24 -13.45 -28.61
N ILE A 716 -24.75 -14.67 -28.50
CA ILE A 716 -26.04 -15.08 -29.03
C ILE A 716 -26.84 -15.69 -27.88
N SER A 717 -27.95 -15.06 -27.53
CA SER A 717 -28.85 -15.50 -26.47
C SER A 717 -30.27 -15.57 -27.02
N PRO A 718 -30.88 -16.75 -27.17
CA PRO A 718 -32.30 -16.84 -27.54
C PRO A 718 -33.16 -16.15 -26.46
N ALA A 719 -34.11 -15.33 -26.89
CA ALA A 719 -35.11 -14.76 -26.00
C ALA A 719 -36.24 -15.80 -25.84
N ILE A 720 -36.09 -16.65 -24.83
CA ILE A 720 -37.08 -17.68 -24.51
C ILE A 720 -38.05 -17.09 -23.48
N PRO A 721 -39.32 -16.85 -23.83
CA PRO A 721 -40.30 -16.37 -22.86
C PRO A 721 -40.51 -17.42 -21.76
N GLU A 722 -40.94 -16.97 -20.60
CA GLU A 722 -41.38 -17.85 -19.52
C GLU A 722 -42.49 -18.78 -20.05
N ALA A 723 -42.32 -20.08 -19.81
CA ALA A 723 -43.25 -21.12 -20.22
C ALA A 723 -43.79 -21.86 -18.99
N ASP A 724 -44.84 -22.67 -19.16
CA ASP A 724 -45.45 -23.45 -18.06
C ASP A 724 -44.46 -24.38 -17.33
N PHE A 725 -43.38 -24.77 -18.00
CA PHE A 725 -42.32 -25.61 -17.44
C PHE A 725 -41.24 -24.82 -16.70
N GLY A 726 -41.07 -23.51 -16.93
CA GLY A 726 -39.99 -22.74 -16.32
C GLY A 726 -39.36 -21.70 -17.24
N ILE A 727 -38.26 -21.13 -16.76
CA ILE A 727 -37.40 -20.20 -17.49
C ILE A 727 -36.16 -20.97 -18.00
N ILE A 728 -35.89 -20.85 -19.29
CA ILE A 728 -34.63 -21.33 -19.88
C ILE A 728 -33.80 -20.12 -20.27
N TYR A 729 -32.58 -20.06 -19.77
CA TYR A 729 -31.57 -19.11 -20.19
C TYR A 729 -30.46 -19.85 -20.93
N SER A 730 -30.17 -19.45 -22.16
CA SER A 730 -29.03 -19.98 -22.92
C SER A 730 -28.23 -18.85 -23.54
N GLN A 731 -26.92 -19.04 -23.63
CA GLN A 731 -26.01 -18.07 -24.21
C GLN A 731 -24.82 -18.77 -24.86
N ILE A 732 -24.50 -18.36 -26.08
CA ILE A 732 -23.29 -18.78 -26.79
C ILE A 732 -22.43 -17.54 -26.99
N ASN A 733 -21.19 -17.57 -26.51
CA ASN A 733 -20.23 -16.50 -26.75
C ASN A 733 -19.10 -17.03 -27.63
N PHE A 734 -18.75 -16.28 -28.67
CA PHE A 734 -17.53 -16.44 -29.46
C PHE A 734 -16.65 -15.23 -29.22
N PHE A 735 -15.37 -15.45 -28.93
CA PHE A 735 -14.43 -14.35 -28.76
C PHE A 735 -13.11 -14.65 -29.44
N ILE A 736 -12.56 -13.62 -30.06
CA ILE A 736 -11.21 -13.64 -30.62
C ILE A 736 -10.55 -12.31 -30.26
N SER A 737 -9.33 -12.36 -29.79
CA SER A 737 -8.49 -11.19 -29.57
C SER A 737 -7.06 -11.46 -30.02
N GLN A 738 -6.38 -10.43 -30.50
CA GLN A 738 -4.96 -10.51 -30.83
C GLN A 738 -4.23 -9.22 -30.52
N LYS A 739 -2.92 -9.34 -30.33
CA LYS A 739 -1.97 -8.25 -30.18
C LYS A 739 -0.73 -8.53 -31.02
N TYR A 740 -0.31 -7.56 -31.82
CA TYR A 740 0.86 -7.67 -32.70
C TYR A 740 1.53 -6.30 -32.88
N LYS A 741 2.76 -6.28 -33.42
CA LYS A 741 3.50 -5.02 -33.63
C LYS A 741 2.81 -4.16 -34.67
N THR A 742 2.70 -2.86 -34.39
CA THR A 742 1.97 -1.93 -35.27
C THR A 742 2.71 -1.68 -36.59
N LEU A 743 1.96 -1.60 -37.69
CA LEU A 743 2.45 -1.20 -39.03
C LEU A 743 1.93 0.19 -39.44
N LEU A 744 0.95 0.74 -38.72
CA LEU A 744 0.32 2.02 -39.03
C LEU A 744 0.88 3.10 -38.10
N ASN A 745 1.27 4.24 -38.67
CA ASN A 745 1.57 5.46 -37.95
C ASN A 745 0.34 6.38 -38.03
N PRO A 746 -0.52 6.48 -36.98
CA PRO A 746 -1.71 7.31 -37.02
C PRO A 746 -1.41 8.79 -37.27
N ALA A 747 -0.20 9.26 -36.91
CA ALA A 747 0.15 10.66 -37.09
C ALA A 747 0.26 11.08 -38.57
N SER A 748 0.53 10.16 -39.50
CA SER A 748 0.69 10.48 -40.93
C SER A 748 -0.55 10.21 -41.78
N ALA A 749 -1.62 9.68 -41.18
CA ALA A 749 -2.85 9.31 -41.89
C ALA A 749 -3.87 10.46 -41.95
N SER A 750 -4.50 10.65 -43.11
CA SER A 750 -5.69 11.51 -43.22
C SER A 750 -6.90 10.83 -42.56
N TYR A 751 -7.96 11.59 -42.23
CA TYR A 751 -9.19 11.03 -41.67
C TYR A 751 -9.70 9.82 -42.48
N ASN A 752 -9.81 9.97 -43.80
CA ASN A 752 -10.32 8.91 -44.67
C ASN A 752 -9.39 7.69 -44.70
N SER A 753 -8.07 7.89 -44.73
CA SER A 753 -7.13 6.76 -44.73
C SER A 753 -7.10 6.04 -43.38
N ALA A 754 -7.16 6.78 -42.26
CA ALA A 754 -7.24 6.22 -40.90
C ALA A 754 -8.54 5.45 -40.68
N TRP A 755 -9.68 6.02 -41.08
CA TRP A 755 -10.99 5.37 -40.98
C TRP A 755 -11.08 4.13 -41.87
N THR A 756 -10.64 4.21 -43.13
CA THR A 756 -10.67 3.05 -44.05
C THR A 756 -9.73 1.94 -43.58
N LYS A 757 -8.50 2.27 -43.16
CA LYS A 757 -7.53 1.28 -42.69
C LYS A 757 -7.99 0.59 -41.41
N SER A 758 -8.49 1.34 -40.43
CA SER A 758 -9.03 0.76 -39.19
C SER A 758 -10.23 -0.16 -39.48
N LEU A 759 -11.10 0.19 -40.43
CA LEU A 759 -12.21 -0.68 -40.85
C LEU A 759 -11.70 -2.00 -41.45
N ILE A 760 -10.73 -1.92 -42.37
CA ILE A 760 -10.14 -3.10 -43.02
C ILE A 760 -9.46 -4.00 -41.99
N ASP A 761 -8.72 -3.43 -41.05
CA ASP A 761 -7.98 -4.18 -40.04
C ASP A 761 -8.92 -4.81 -39.00
N MET A 762 -9.97 -4.09 -38.59
CA MET A 762 -11.01 -4.56 -37.67
C MET A 762 -11.74 -5.82 -38.19
N TYR A 763 -11.93 -5.93 -39.50
CA TYR A 763 -12.51 -7.11 -40.17
C TYR A 763 -11.48 -7.91 -40.99
N SER A 764 -10.20 -7.80 -40.64
CA SER A 764 -9.13 -8.52 -41.34
C SER A 764 -9.20 -10.03 -41.09
N LYS A 765 -8.36 -10.78 -41.80
CA LYS A 765 -8.19 -12.22 -41.57
C LYS A 765 -7.42 -12.53 -40.27
N GLY A 766 -6.94 -11.52 -39.52
CA GLY A 766 -6.03 -11.67 -38.38
C GLY A 766 -4.56 -11.63 -38.82
N GLU A 767 -3.66 -11.27 -37.89
CA GLU A 767 -2.22 -11.16 -38.17
C GLU A 767 -1.55 -12.55 -38.09
N LYS A 768 -0.60 -12.82 -38.98
CA LYS A 768 0.16 -14.07 -38.92
C LYS A 768 1.15 -14.02 -37.75
N ASN A 769 1.18 -15.06 -36.92
CA ASN A 769 2.10 -15.15 -35.78
C ASN A 769 2.06 -13.95 -34.82
N ALA A 770 0.86 -13.49 -34.46
CA ALA A 770 0.65 -12.42 -33.49
C ALA A 770 1.41 -12.67 -32.16
N GLU A 771 1.81 -11.61 -31.46
CA GLU A 771 2.53 -11.72 -30.18
C GLU A 771 1.68 -12.45 -29.14
N ASP A 772 0.42 -12.05 -29.03
CA ASP A 772 -0.59 -12.74 -28.22
C ASP A 772 -1.86 -12.92 -29.05
N ARG A 773 -2.48 -14.09 -28.96
CA ARG A 773 -3.79 -14.32 -29.58
C ARG A 773 -4.60 -15.32 -28.78
N THR A 774 -5.84 -14.94 -28.50
CA THR A 774 -6.79 -15.75 -27.75
C THR A 774 -8.04 -15.93 -28.58
N GLY A 775 -8.52 -17.15 -28.68
CA GLY A 775 -9.78 -17.48 -29.35
C GLY A 775 -10.57 -18.47 -28.51
N GLY A 776 -11.89 -18.41 -28.55
CA GLY A 776 -12.69 -19.39 -27.84
C GLY A 776 -14.18 -19.24 -28.01
N MET A 777 -14.89 -20.24 -27.49
CA MET A 777 -16.33 -20.32 -27.40
C MET A 777 -16.73 -20.70 -25.97
N THR A 778 -17.78 -20.08 -25.45
CA THR A 778 -18.47 -20.53 -24.24
C THR A 778 -19.94 -20.79 -24.53
N PHE A 779 -20.49 -21.81 -23.90
CA PHE A 779 -21.89 -22.18 -23.95
C PHE A 779 -22.41 -22.28 -22.52
N LEU A 780 -23.50 -21.58 -22.26
CA LEU A 780 -24.17 -21.60 -20.97
C LEU A 780 -25.64 -21.95 -21.19
N PHE A 781 -26.14 -22.85 -20.36
CA PHE A 781 -27.53 -23.28 -20.34
C PHE A 781 -27.98 -23.42 -18.89
N ASN A 782 -28.95 -22.61 -18.49
CA ASN A 782 -29.59 -22.68 -17.19
C ASN A 782 -31.09 -22.90 -17.39
N TYR A 783 -31.64 -23.82 -16.62
CA TYR A 783 -33.07 -24.07 -16.54
C TYR A 783 -33.54 -23.87 -15.11
N PHE A 784 -34.56 -23.05 -14.94
CA PHE A 784 -35.21 -22.76 -13.67
C PHE A 784 -36.68 -23.19 -13.77
N PRO A 785 -37.10 -24.24 -13.07
CA PRO A 785 -38.50 -24.67 -13.09
C PRO A 785 -39.40 -23.65 -12.38
N ASN A 786 -40.66 -23.56 -12.80
CA ASN A 786 -41.66 -22.74 -12.11
C ASN A 786 -41.92 -23.28 -10.70
N GLU A 787 -41.92 -22.40 -9.71
CA GLU A 787 -42.34 -22.75 -8.35
C GLU A 787 -43.82 -23.17 -8.37
N LYS A 788 -44.07 -24.45 -8.05
CA LYS A 788 -45.42 -24.95 -7.77
C LYS A 788 -45.39 -25.58 -6.39
N ASP A 789 -46.30 -25.18 -5.50
CA ASP A 789 -46.52 -25.80 -4.20
C ASP A 789 -46.85 -27.29 -4.39
N LYS A 790 -45.84 -28.14 -4.22
CA LYS A 790 -45.97 -29.59 -4.25
C LYS A 790 -45.02 -30.22 -3.23
N ASP A 791 -45.58 -31.07 -2.37
CA ASP A 791 -44.81 -31.90 -1.45
C ASP A 791 -43.86 -32.84 -2.23
N GLY A 792 -42.61 -32.96 -1.78
CA GLY A 792 -41.64 -33.95 -2.30
C GLY A 792 -40.30 -33.36 -2.77
N ILE A 793 -39.54 -34.15 -3.56
CA ILE A 793 -38.28 -33.72 -4.19
C ILE A 793 -38.61 -32.87 -5.41
N GLN A 794 -38.20 -31.61 -5.38
CA GLN A 794 -38.33 -30.63 -6.44
C GLN A 794 -36.97 -30.41 -7.10
N LEU A 795 -36.96 -30.35 -8.42
CA LEU A 795 -35.81 -29.84 -9.16
C LEU A 795 -35.74 -28.33 -8.92
N SER A 796 -34.60 -27.80 -8.50
CA SER A 796 -34.39 -26.35 -8.33
C SER A 796 -33.78 -25.72 -9.57
N GLY A 797 -33.13 -26.52 -10.41
CA GLY A 797 -32.65 -26.09 -11.71
C GLY A 797 -31.68 -27.08 -12.35
N ILE A 798 -31.26 -26.77 -13.57
CA ILE A 798 -30.15 -27.44 -14.25
C ILE A 798 -29.20 -26.34 -14.72
N ASN A 799 -27.94 -26.42 -14.32
CA ASN A 799 -26.88 -25.53 -14.80
C ASN A 799 -25.88 -26.33 -15.62
N PHE A 800 -25.61 -25.87 -16.83
CA PHE A 800 -24.63 -26.46 -17.73
C PHE A 800 -23.75 -25.39 -18.34
N ASP A 801 -22.46 -25.46 -18.02
CA ASP A 801 -21.43 -24.57 -18.54
C ASP A 801 -20.45 -25.37 -19.35
N ALA A 802 -20.17 -24.95 -20.58
CA ALA A 802 -19.14 -25.55 -21.43
C ALA A 802 -18.27 -24.48 -22.07
N PHE A 803 -17.00 -24.78 -22.27
CA PHE A 803 -16.05 -23.86 -22.87
C PHE A 803 -15.01 -24.59 -23.72
N SER A 804 -14.50 -23.88 -24.72
CA SER A 804 -13.29 -24.24 -25.46
C SER A 804 -12.52 -22.98 -25.78
N LYS A 805 -11.24 -22.94 -25.43
CA LYS A 805 -10.39 -21.77 -25.65
C LYS A 805 -8.99 -22.16 -26.05
N THR A 806 -8.38 -21.33 -26.88
CA THR A 806 -6.99 -21.43 -27.32
C THR A 806 -6.28 -20.14 -26.97
N LEU A 807 -5.17 -20.25 -26.25
CA LEU A 807 -4.28 -19.14 -25.94
C LEU A 807 -2.93 -19.39 -26.62
N PHE A 808 -2.43 -18.42 -27.37
CA PHE A 808 -1.14 -18.50 -28.03
C PHE A 808 -0.29 -17.30 -27.64
N GLN A 809 0.99 -17.58 -27.41
CA GLN A 809 2.00 -16.61 -27.03
C GLN A 809 3.26 -16.81 -27.89
N ASN A 810 3.67 -15.75 -28.55
CA ASN A 810 4.87 -15.66 -29.38
C ASN A 810 5.91 -14.71 -28.76
N LYS A 811 6.08 -14.81 -27.43
CA LYS A 811 7.05 -14.03 -26.65
C LYS A 811 8.01 -14.98 -25.93
N GLY A 812 9.26 -15.02 -26.40
CA GLY A 812 10.24 -15.99 -25.91
C GLY A 812 10.10 -17.34 -26.60
N LYS A 813 9.81 -18.42 -25.84
CA LYS A 813 9.48 -19.73 -26.44
C LYS A 813 8.01 -19.72 -26.87
N VAL A 814 7.74 -20.05 -28.14
CA VAL A 814 6.38 -20.14 -28.69
C VAL A 814 5.58 -21.17 -27.91
N LYS A 815 4.40 -20.80 -27.42
CA LYS A 815 3.50 -21.65 -26.64
C LYS A 815 2.05 -21.51 -27.09
N SER A 816 1.33 -22.62 -27.10
CA SER A 816 -0.10 -22.70 -27.35
C SER A 816 -0.76 -23.55 -26.25
N LEU A 817 -1.87 -23.06 -25.69
CA LEU A 817 -2.66 -23.74 -24.67
C LEU A 817 -4.10 -23.87 -25.15
N ASP A 818 -4.54 -25.10 -25.41
CA ASP A 818 -5.93 -25.40 -25.71
C ASP A 818 -6.60 -25.95 -24.45
N GLU A 819 -7.72 -25.36 -24.01
CA GLU A 819 -8.54 -25.89 -22.92
C GLU A 819 -9.97 -26.13 -23.39
N THR A 820 -10.51 -27.30 -23.08
CA THR A 820 -11.92 -27.63 -23.31
C THR A 820 -12.49 -28.25 -22.03
N GLY A 821 -13.70 -27.87 -21.64
CA GLY A 821 -14.33 -28.45 -20.46
C GLY A 821 -15.81 -28.18 -20.36
N PHE A 822 -16.46 -28.88 -19.44
CA PHE A 822 -17.83 -28.63 -19.05
C PHE A 822 -18.09 -28.92 -17.57
N GLU A 823 -19.14 -28.31 -17.04
CA GLU A 823 -19.67 -28.53 -15.70
C GLU A 823 -21.20 -28.65 -15.77
N ILE A 824 -21.75 -29.67 -15.10
CA ILE A 824 -23.20 -29.88 -14.95
C ILE A 824 -23.51 -29.87 -13.45
N SER A 825 -24.49 -29.09 -13.03
CA SER A 825 -25.01 -29.07 -11.66
C SER A 825 -26.52 -29.16 -11.69
N VAL A 826 -27.09 -30.14 -10.98
CA VAL A 826 -28.54 -30.40 -10.95
C VAL A 826 -29.04 -30.25 -9.52
N PRO A 827 -29.28 -29.03 -9.02
CA PRO A 827 -29.78 -28.82 -7.67
C PRO A 827 -31.24 -29.28 -7.52
N PHE A 828 -31.52 -29.93 -6.40
CA PHE A 828 -32.82 -30.37 -5.93
C PHE A 828 -33.10 -29.84 -4.53
N ASN A 829 -34.37 -29.67 -4.19
CA ASN A 829 -34.84 -29.24 -2.88
C ASN A 829 -36.06 -30.06 -2.45
N THR A 830 -36.23 -30.27 -1.14
CA THR A 830 -37.41 -30.90 -0.51
C THR A 830 -38.14 -29.95 0.45
N GLY A 831 -37.81 -28.67 0.44
CA GLY A 831 -38.20 -27.64 1.42
C GLY A 831 -37.28 -27.60 2.65
N LYS A 832 -36.76 -28.75 3.09
CA LYS A 832 -35.88 -28.86 4.28
C LYS A 832 -34.46 -29.35 3.97
N ILE A 833 -34.29 -30.05 2.86
CA ILE A 833 -33.02 -30.63 2.41
C ILE A 833 -32.78 -30.18 0.98
N PHE A 834 -31.57 -29.69 0.71
CA PHE A 834 -31.07 -29.27 -0.59
C PHE A 834 -29.94 -30.21 -1.00
N PHE A 835 -29.91 -30.68 -2.25
CA PHE A 835 -28.79 -31.49 -2.72
C PHE A 835 -28.51 -31.25 -4.20
N SER A 836 -27.25 -31.39 -4.61
CA SER A 836 -26.83 -31.19 -6.00
C SER A 836 -25.73 -32.18 -6.37
N PRO A 837 -25.98 -33.15 -7.27
CA PRO A 837 -24.93 -33.80 -8.03
C PRO A 837 -24.24 -32.81 -8.98
N ILE A 838 -22.92 -32.89 -9.03
CA ILE A 838 -22.05 -32.04 -9.84
C ILE A 838 -21.14 -32.93 -10.68
N VAL A 839 -21.07 -32.67 -11.99
CA VAL A 839 -20.15 -33.36 -12.91
C VAL A 839 -19.25 -32.34 -13.55
N LYS A 840 -17.94 -32.55 -13.51
CA LYS A 840 -16.96 -31.66 -14.12
C LYS A 840 -15.98 -32.44 -14.96
N ARG A 841 -15.71 -32.00 -16.19
CA ARG A 841 -14.64 -32.52 -17.03
C ARG A 841 -13.84 -31.37 -17.65
N LYS A 842 -12.52 -31.51 -17.71
CA LYS A 842 -11.62 -30.54 -18.31
C LYS A 842 -10.44 -31.25 -18.95
N ILE A 843 -10.10 -30.89 -20.17
CA ILE A 843 -8.85 -31.25 -20.83
C ILE A 843 -8.06 -29.98 -21.13
N THR A 844 -6.76 -30.03 -20.89
CA THR A 844 -5.78 -28.99 -21.19
C THR A 844 -4.68 -29.60 -22.04
N LYS A 845 -4.37 -28.98 -23.17
CA LYS A 845 -3.28 -29.36 -24.08
C LYS A 845 -2.33 -28.18 -24.22
N GLU A 846 -1.15 -28.28 -23.63
CA GLU A 846 -0.06 -27.33 -23.81
C GLU A 846 0.86 -27.81 -24.95
N LYS A 847 1.23 -26.92 -25.86
CA LYS A 847 2.16 -27.17 -26.97
C LYS A 847 3.25 -26.11 -26.92
N ILE A 848 4.49 -26.50 -27.18
CA ILE A 848 5.68 -25.64 -27.16
C ILE A 848 6.40 -25.76 -28.50
N GLY A 849 7.19 -24.76 -28.90
CA GLY A 849 8.11 -24.91 -30.03
C GLY A 849 7.38 -25.12 -31.36
N THR A 850 7.78 -26.14 -32.11
CA THR A 850 7.26 -26.40 -33.47
C THR A 850 5.80 -26.86 -33.46
N GLU A 851 5.35 -27.47 -32.36
CA GLU A 851 3.97 -27.91 -32.18
C GLU A 851 3.02 -26.77 -31.80
N ALA A 852 3.56 -25.63 -31.34
CA ALA A 852 2.78 -24.44 -31.03
C ALA A 852 2.40 -23.65 -32.30
N GLU A 853 3.06 -23.89 -33.44
CA GLU A 853 2.84 -23.14 -34.68
C GLU A 853 1.51 -23.50 -35.35
N LYS A 854 0.58 -22.54 -35.37
CA LYS A 854 -0.58 -22.44 -36.29
C LYS A 854 -1.36 -21.14 -36.05
N GLN A 855 -0.86 -20.02 -36.56
CA GLN A 855 -1.64 -18.78 -36.64
C GLN A 855 -1.55 -18.17 -38.02
N ASP A 856 -2.44 -18.61 -38.92
CA ASP A 856 -2.56 -18.04 -40.26
C ASP A 856 -3.74 -17.06 -40.38
N SER A 857 -4.91 -17.38 -39.80
CA SER A 857 -6.09 -16.50 -39.87
C SER A 857 -7.16 -16.88 -38.85
N TYR A 858 -8.07 -15.96 -38.51
CA TYR A 858 -9.17 -16.21 -37.57
C TYR A 858 -10.04 -17.39 -37.98
N ALA A 859 -10.28 -17.54 -39.29
CA ALA A 859 -10.99 -18.69 -39.85
C ALA A 859 -10.22 -20.00 -39.65
N SER A 860 -8.88 -19.97 -39.80
CA SER A 860 -8.00 -21.10 -39.49
C SER A 860 -8.14 -21.49 -38.03
N ASP A 861 -8.08 -20.52 -37.12
CA ASP A 861 -8.06 -20.79 -35.69
C ASP A 861 -9.39 -21.32 -35.19
N LEU A 862 -10.50 -20.75 -35.67
CA LEU A 862 -11.82 -21.30 -35.41
C LEU A 862 -11.94 -22.72 -35.97
N LYS A 863 -11.44 -22.96 -37.19
CA LYS A 863 -11.41 -24.32 -37.76
C LYS A 863 -10.58 -25.26 -36.90
N PHE A 864 -9.42 -24.84 -36.38
CA PHE A 864 -8.59 -25.64 -35.48
C PHE A 864 -9.24 -25.85 -34.11
N LEU A 865 -9.93 -24.84 -33.56
CA LEU A 865 -10.74 -24.95 -32.35
C LEU A 865 -11.82 -26.00 -32.53
N PHE A 866 -12.61 -25.93 -33.62
CA PHE A 866 -13.65 -26.92 -33.92
C PHE A 866 -13.09 -28.30 -34.27
N THR A 867 -11.96 -28.37 -34.97
CA THR A 867 -11.27 -29.63 -35.27
C THR A 867 -10.71 -30.25 -33.99
N GLY A 868 -10.17 -29.43 -33.09
CA GLY A 868 -9.67 -29.84 -31.77
C GLY A 868 -10.81 -30.33 -30.89
N LEU A 869 -11.93 -29.60 -30.85
CA LEU A 869 -13.17 -30.04 -30.21
C LEU A 869 -13.68 -31.36 -30.79
N GLY A 870 -13.68 -31.49 -32.12
CA GLY A 870 -14.02 -32.73 -32.82
C GLY A 870 -13.07 -33.88 -32.50
N GLY A 871 -11.77 -33.63 -32.31
CA GLY A 871 -10.79 -34.61 -31.85
C GLY A 871 -10.90 -34.96 -30.37
N GLN A 872 -11.55 -34.09 -29.58
CA GLN A 872 -11.86 -34.27 -28.17
C GLN A 872 -13.32 -34.67 -27.94
N TYR A 873 -14.04 -35.12 -28.98
CA TYR A 873 -15.45 -35.51 -28.88
C TYR A 873 -15.70 -36.57 -27.79
N TRP A 874 -14.69 -37.41 -27.53
CA TRP A 874 -14.72 -38.44 -26.50
C TRP A 874 -14.96 -37.85 -25.10
N LEU A 875 -14.59 -36.59 -24.86
CA LEU A 875 -14.90 -35.85 -23.62
C LEU A 875 -16.40 -35.84 -23.31
N PHE A 876 -17.22 -35.76 -24.36
CA PHE A 876 -18.68 -35.70 -24.27
C PHE A 876 -19.35 -37.06 -24.50
N SER A 877 -18.68 -38.00 -25.20
CA SER A 877 -19.28 -39.30 -25.53
C SER A 877 -19.03 -40.38 -24.47
N ILE A 878 -18.04 -40.22 -23.58
CA ILE A 878 -17.81 -41.20 -22.52
C ILE A 878 -18.94 -41.11 -21.49
N PRO A 879 -19.66 -42.21 -21.19
CA PRO A 879 -20.67 -42.23 -20.15
C PRO A 879 -20.14 -41.70 -18.81
N PHE A 880 -20.99 -41.02 -18.04
CA PHE A 880 -20.62 -40.58 -16.70
C PHE A 880 -20.16 -41.76 -15.85
N PHE A 881 -19.20 -41.50 -14.97
CA PHE A 881 -18.47 -42.45 -14.13
C PHE A 881 -17.56 -43.44 -14.87
N TYR A 882 -17.79 -43.76 -16.15
CA TYR A 882 -16.94 -44.70 -16.90
C TYR A 882 -15.51 -44.15 -17.12
N ASP A 883 -15.40 -42.83 -17.32
CA ASP A 883 -14.13 -42.10 -17.44
C ASP A 883 -13.26 -42.16 -16.17
N MET A 884 -13.81 -42.53 -15.01
CA MET A 884 -13.01 -42.82 -13.82
C MET A 884 -12.12 -44.05 -14.04
N PHE A 885 -12.56 -45.04 -14.81
CA PHE A 885 -11.86 -46.32 -14.93
C PHE A 885 -11.25 -46.54 -16.30
N ASP A 886 -11.57 -45.71 -17.28
CA ASP A 886 -11.13 -45.90 -18.65
C ASP A 886 -9.60 -45.74 -18.78
N GLN A 887 -8.94 -46.84 -19.17
CA GLN A 887 -7.51 -46.88 -19.45
C GLN A 887 -7.18 -46.33 -20.84
N LYS A 888 -8.17 -46.23 -21.75
CA LYS A 888 -7.99 -45.63 -23.08
C LYS A 888 -7.62 -44.16 -22.97
N ILE A 889 -8.19 -43.43 -22.01
CA ILE A 889 -7.85 -42.03 -21.71
C ILE A 889 -6.33 -41.87 -21.46
N VAL A 890 -5.72 -42.80 -20.72
CA VAL A 890 -4.27 -42.76 -20.47
C VAL A 890 -3.50 -42.88 -21.78
N LYS A 891 -3.92 -43.78 -22.68
CA LYS A 891 -3.30 -43.99 -24.00
C LYS A 891 -3.53 -42.81 -24.95
N GLU A 892 -4.72 -42.21 -24.92
CA GLU A 892 -5.10 -41.07 -25.78
C GLU A 892 -4.38 -39.78 -25.41
N ILE A 893 -4.02 -39.61 -24.13
CA ILE A 893 -3.31 -38.43 -23.58
C ILE A 893 -1.79 -38.61 -23.60
N GLN A 894 -1.28 -39.86 -23.69
CA GLN A 894 0.15 -40.09 -23.86
C GLN A 894 0.61 -39.61 -25.24
N THR A 895 1.73 -38.87 -25.24
CA THR A 895 2.39 -38.40 -26.45
C THR A 895 3.89 -38.67 -26.33
N ASN A 896 4.50 -39.14 -27.42
CA ASN A 896 5.95 -39.30 -27.51
C ASN A 896 6.66 -37.98 -27.84
N ASN A 897 5.90 -36.93 -28.17
CA ASN A 897 6.45 -35.63 -28.49
C ASN A 897 6.71 -34.83 -27.20
N ASN A 898 7.98 -34.49 -26.93
CA ASN A 898 8.39 -33.71 -25.76
C ASN A 898 7.93 -32.24 -25.80
N GLU A 899 7.33 -31.81 -26.90
CA GLU A 899 6.79 -30.46 -27.08
C GLU A 899 5.28 -30.37 -26.85
N VAL A 900 4.60 -31.47 -26.48
CA VAL A 900 3.15 -31.49 -26.24
C VAL A 900 2.84 -32.12 -24.89
N TYR A 901 2.03 -31.46 -24.07
CA TYR A 901 1.63 -31.92 -22.76
C TYR A 901 0.12 -31.92 -22.62
N TYR A 902 -0.44 -33.00 -22.08
CA TYR A 902 -1.88 -33.11 -21.86
C TYR A 902 -2.18 -33.31 -20.37
N THR A 903 -3.26 -32.68 -19.92
CA THR A 903 -3.87 -32.91 -18.61
C THR A 903 -5.37 -33.11 -18.78
N PHE A 904 -5.90 -34.20 -18.26
CA PHE A 904 -7.34 -34.46 -18.17
C PHE A 904 -7.77 -34.56 -16.72
N PHE A 905 -8.84 -33.85 -16.39
CA PHE A 905 -9.44 -33.82 -15.07
C PHE A 905 -10.92 -34.14 -15.20
N ASN A 906 -11.41 -35.07 -14.39
CA ASN A 906 -12.82 -35.32 -14.21
C ASN A 906 -13.17 -35.44 -12.73
N SER A 907 -14.37 -34.97 -12.36
CA SER A 907 -14.87 -35.01 -11.00
C SER A 907 -16.38 -35.24 -10.96
N TYR A 908 -16.81 -36.08 -10.03
CA TYR A 908 -18.20 -36.37 -9.70
C TYR A 908 -18.42 -35.99 -8.23
N GLY A 909 -19.07 -34.86 -8.02
CA GLY A 909 -19.40 -34.30 -6.73
C GLY A 909 -20.85 -34.55 -6.34
N PHE A 910 -21.11 -34.55 -5.05
CA PHE A 910 -22.44 -34.53 -4.47
C PHE A 910 -22.42 -33.64 -3.22
N ASN A 911 -23.24 -32.59 -3.24
CA ASN A 911 -23.45 -31.72 -2.10
C ASN A 911 -24.84 -31.94 -1.54
N LEU A 912 -24.97 -31.97 -0.22
CA LEU A 912 -26.20 -32.13 0.53
C LEU A 912 -26.17 -31.14 1.69
N SER A 913 -27.23 -30.37 1.87
CA SER A 913 -27.43 -29.51 3.02
C SER A 913 -28.87 -29.58 3.52
N ARG A 914 -29.10 -29.17 4.76
CA ARG A 914 -30.44 -29.13 5.36
C ARG A 914 -30.59 -27.93 6.29
N LEU A 915 -31.83 -27.63 6.67
CA LEU A 915 -32.11 -26.67 7.73
C LEU A 915 -31.73 -27.25 9.12
N ILE A 916 -31.30 -26.37 10.04
CA ILE A 916 -31.10 -26.72 11.45
C ILE A 916 -32.45 -27.13 12.05
N SER A 917 -32.48 -28.24 12.78
CA SER A 917 -33.75 -28.79 13.31
C SER A 917 -34.02 -28.40 14.75
N GLY A 918 -32.99 -28.03 15.52
CA GLY A 918 -33.10 -27.78 16.96
C GLY A 918 -33.40 -29.06 17.77
N THR A 919 -33.10 -30.24 17.23
CA THR A 919 -33.35 -31.55 17.87
C THR A 919 -32.07 -32.37 17.97
N ILE A 920 -32.09 -33.49 18.72
CA ILE A 920 -30.93 -34.42 18.82
C ILE A 920 -30.40 -34.90 17.46
N LYS A 921 -31.21 -34.86 16.39
CA LYS A 921 -30.77 -35.21 15.04
C LYS A 921 -29.57 -34.39 14.59
N ASP A 922 -29.46 -33.14 15.05
CA ASP A 922 -28.35 -32.25 14.74
C ASP A 922 -26.99 -32.74 15.28
N LEU A 923 -26.99 -33.66 16.28
CA LEU A 923 -25.79 -34.25 16.87
C LEU A 923 -25.16 -35.36 16.01
N TYR A 924 -25.92 -36.04 15.15
CA TYR A 924 -25.40 -37.14 14.34
C TYR A 924 -25.72 -37.02 12.85
N THR A 925 -26.57 -36.07 12.46
CA THR A 925 -26.87 -35.77 11.06
C THR A 925 -26.17 -34.47 10.66
N PRO A 926 -25.26 -34.48 9.66
CA PRO A 926 -24.57 -33.27 9.24
C PRO A 926 -25.55 -32.21 8.73
N LEU A 927 -25.24 -30.95 8.97
CA LEU A 927 -25.90 -29.79 8.38
C LEU A 927 -25.53 -29.66 6.90
N GLU A 928 -24.25 -29.89 6.59
CA GLU A 928 -23.72 -29.93 5.23
C GLU A 928 -22.83 -31.18 5.07
N PHE A 929 -23.03 -31.90 3.97
CA PHE A 929 -22.22 -33.01 3.52
C PHE A 929 -21.81 -32.78 2.08
N GLY A 930 -20.50 -32.79 1.81
CA GLY A 930 -19.96 -32.73 0.46
C GLY A 930 -19.08 -33.95 0.21
N THR A 931 -19.20 -34.58 -0.95
CA THR A 931 -18.25 -35.60 -1.39
C THR A 931 -17.90 -35.39 -2.84
N ALA A 932 -16.66 -35.68 -3.22
CA ALA A 932 -16.24 -35.68 -4.61
C ALA A 932 -15.28 -36.84 -4.88
N VAL A 933 -15.53 -37.55 -5.98
CA VAL A 933 -14.57 -38.48 -6.57
C VAL A 933 -13.96 -37.79 -7.77
N SER A 934 -12.64 -37.73 -7.88
CA SER A 934 -11.95 -37.10 -9.00
C SER A 934 -10.84 -37.99 -9.57
N ARG A 935 -10.48 -37.75 -10.82
CA ARG A 935 -9.31 -38.35 -11.45
C ARG A 935 -8.59 -37.30 -12.29
N LEU A 936 -7.27 -37.29 -12.18
CA LEU A 936 -6.33 -36.41 -12.88
C LEU A 936 -5.34 -37.29 -13.64
N VAL A 937 -5.32 -37.17 -14.96
CA VAL A 937 -4.40 -37.88 -15.86
C VAL A 937 -3.48 -36.86 -16.52
N GLN A 938 -2.17 -37.07 -16.43
CA GLN A 938 -1.13 -36.20 -16.97
C GLN A 938 -0.22 -37.00 -17.93
N SER A 939 0.30 -36.35 -18.98
CA SER A 939 1.30 -36.96 -19.86
C SER A 939 2.62 -37.20 -19.12
N ALA A 940 3.33 -38.29 -19.46
CA ALA A 940 4.51 -38.76 -18.72
C ALA A 940 5.68 -37.76 -18.64
N GLN A 941 5.71 -36.76 -19.53
CA GLN A 941 6.76 -35.74 -19.59
C GLN A 941 6.56 -34.58 -18.60
N LEU A 942 5.35 -34.41 -18.01
CA LEU A 942 5.08 -33.36 -17.01
C LEU A 942 5.64 -33.69 -15.63
N ASN A 943 5.61 -34.98 -15.25
CA ASN A 943 6.11 -35.47 -13.97
C ASN A 943 6.43 -36.97 -14.11
N SER A 944 7.69 -37.36 -13.92
CA SER A 944 8.12 -38.77 -13.94
C SER A 944 7.63 -39.52 -12.68
N GLY A 945 6.34 -39.84 -12.63
CA GLY A 945 5.75 -40.66 -11.55
C GLY A 945 4.29 -40.37 -11.20
N GLN A 946 3.72 -39.23 -11.62
CA GLN A 946 2.39 -38.76 -11.21
C GLN A 946 1.38 -38.66 -12.37
N SER A 947 1.40 -39.63 -13.30
CA SER A 947 0.60 -39.56 -14.54
C SER A 947 -0.88 -39.90 -14.40
N ASN A 948 -1.32 -40.52 -13.30
CA ASN A 948 -2.73 -40.85 -13.06
C ASN A 948 -3.02 -40.87 -11.55
N ILE A 949 -3.75 -39.86 -11.07
CA ILE A 949 -4.08 -39.62 -9.66
C ILE A 949 -5.59 -39.65 -9.49
N TYR A 950 -6.08 -40.40 -8.53
CA TYR A 950 -7.48 -40.41 -8.09
C TYR A 950 -7.61 -39.60 -6.80
N GLY A 951 -8.66 -38.80 -6.71
CA GLY A 951 -9.02 -38.02 -5.53
C GLY A 951 -10.32 -38.51 -4.91
N LEU A 952 -10.37 -38.56 -3.57
CA LEU A 952 -11.61 -38.72 -2.80
C LEU A 952 -11.65 -37.60 -1.76
N ASP A 953 -12.65 -36.74 -1.85
CA ASP A 953 -12.86 -35.65 -0.90
C ASP A 953 -14.17 -35.88 -0.15
N PHE A 954 -14.15 -35.63 1.16
CA PHE A 954 -15.33 -35.64 2.03
C PHE A 954 -15.31 -34.42 2.93
N SER A 955 -16.45 -33.77 3.09
CA SER A 955 -16.64 -32.65 4.00
C SER A 955 -17.92 -32.85 4.79
N PHE A 956 -17.82 -32.72 6.11
CA PHE A 956 -18.95 -32.84 7.02
C PHE A 956 -18.96 -31.62 7.94
N LYS A 957 -20.10 -30.96 8.03
CA LYS A 957 -20.33 -29.85 8.97
C LYS A 957 -21.52 -30.22 9.85
N TYR A 958 -21.33 -30.14 11.15
CA TYR A 958 -22.37 -30.33 12.16
C TYR A 958 -22.47 -29.06 12.99
N THR A 959 -23.69 -28.59 13.19
CA THR A 959 -24.01 -27.53 14.14
C THR A 959 -25.21 -28.01 14.92
N THR A 960 -25.08 -28.00 16.24
CA THR A 960 -26.18 -28.30 17.14
C THR A 960 -26.35 -27.19 18.14
N LEU A 961 -27.59 -26.77 18.34
CA LEU A 961 -27.98 -25.74 19.27
C LEU A 961 -28.88 -26.36 20.34
N ASN A 962 -28.63 -26.01 21.60
CA ASN A 962 -29.53 -26.19 22.74
C ASN A 962 -29.96 -27.67 22.97
N ILE A 963 -28.99 -28.56 23.16
CA ILE A 963 -29.20 -29.99 23.45
C ILE A 963 -29.44 -30.24 24.94
N SER A 964 -28.50 -29.80 25.79
CA SER A 964 -28.36 -30.38 27.14
C SER A 964 -28.39 -29.37 28.29
N GLY A 965 -28.45 -28.06 28.01
CA GLY A 965 -28.68 -27.03 29.03
C GLY A 965 -30.14 -26.96 29.49
N LYS A 966 -30.41 -26.05 30.44
CA LYS A 966 -31.71 -25.82 31.08
C LYS A 966 -32.87 -25.58 30.12
N TYR A 967 -32.61 -24.88 29.02
CA TYR A 967 -33.61 -24.64 27.97
C TYR A 967 -33.46 -25.61 26.80
N GLY A 968 -32.57 -26.60 26.93
CA GLY A 968 -32.22 -27.57 25.90
C GLY A 968 -33.23 -28.69 25.76
N TYR A 969 -33.07 -29.47 24.69
CA TYR A 969 -33.97 -30.58 24.36
C TYR A 969 -34.09 -31.65 25.47
N PHE A 970 -32.99 -31.97 26.17
CA PHE A 970 -32.95 -33.02 27.20
C PHE A 970 -32.94 -32.52 28.65
N ASP A 971 -32.66 -31.24 28.87
CA ASP A 971 -32.51 -30.65 30.21
C ASP A 971 -31.68 -31.53 31.17
N TRP A 972 -30.52 -32.02 30.71
CA TRP A 972 -29.65 -32.90 31.51
C TRP A 972 -28.85 -32.14 32.57
N PHE A 973 -28.66 -30.85 32.33
CA PHE A 973 -27.78 -30.01 33.12
C PHE A 973 -28.46 -28.67 33.45
N ASP A 974 -28.91 -28.54 34.69
CA ASP A 974 -29.47 -27.28 35.21
C ASP A 974 -28.40 -26.18 35.44
N PHE A 975 -27.12 -26.51 35.33
CA PHE A 975 -26.02 -25.60 35.69
C PHE A 975 -25.69 -24.56 34.61
N TYR A 976 -26.29 -24.63 33.43
CA TYR A 976 -26.18 -23.63 32.36
C TYR A 976 -27.46 -23.56 31.50
N ASP A 977 -27.69 -22.45 30.79
CA ASP A 977 -28.93 -22.16 30.07
C ASP A 977 -29.03 -22.85 28.69
N GLN A 978 -28.01 -22.69 27.85
CA GLN A 978 -27.98 -23.19 26.46
C GLN A 978 -26.59 -23.70 26.08
N ASP A 979 -26.48 -24.63 25.13
CA ASP A 979 -25.20 -25.12 24.58
C ASP A 979 -25.16 -25.00 23.04
N GLU A 980 -23.95 -24.92 22.49
CA GLU A 980 -23.70 -24.96 21.05
C GLU A 980 -22.51 -25.88 20.76
N LEU A 981 -22.71 -26.84 19.87
CA LEU A 981 -21.67 -27.75 19.39
C LEU A 981 -21.49 -27.61 17.88
N ASN A 982 -20.32 -27.11 17.48
CA ASN A 982 -19.88 -26.99 16.10
C ASN A 982 -18.77 -27.99 15.81
N ARG A 983 -18.91 -28.75 14.73
CA ARG A 983 -17.88 -29.70 14.28
C ARG A 983 -17.75 -29.65 12.77
N PHE A 984 -16.54 -29.52 12.29
CA PHE A 984 -16.21 -29.55 10.87
C PHE A 984 -15.13 -30.60 10.64
N TYR A 985 -15.33 -31.45 9.64
CA TYR A 985 -14.37 -32.47 9.23
C TYR A 985 -14.18 -32.39 7.73
N LYS A 986 -12.93 -32.37 7.27
CA LYS A 986 -12.56 -32.42 5.87
C LYS A 986 -11.49 -33.47 5.65
N PHE A 987 -11.81 -34.47 4.84
CA PHE A 987 -10.90 -35.52 4.43
C PHE A 987 -10.59 -35.36 2.95
N GLY A 988 -9.32 -35.48 2.58
CA GLY A 988 -8.87 -35.51 1.20
C GLY A 988 -7.86 -36.64 1.02
N PHE A 989 -8.16 -37.55 0.10
CA PHE A 989 -7.27 -38.64 -0.30
C PHE A 989 -6.88 -38.42 -1.74
N SER A 990 -5.59 -38.52 -2.06
CA SER A 990 -5.10 -38.55 -3.43
C SER A 990 -4.20 -39.75 -3.61
N PHE A 991 -4.45 -40.61 -4.60
CA PHE A 991 -3.69 -41.84 -4.77
C PHE A 991 -3.43 -42.16 -6.24
N GLY A 992 -2.26 -42.71 -6.54
CA GLY A 992 -1.82 -43.05 -7.89
C GLY A 992 -0.71 -44.10 -7.84
N LYS A 993 -0.14 -44.43 -9.00
CA LYS A 993 1.01 -45.36 -9.05
C LYS A 993 2.17 -44.77 -8.25
N ASN A 994 2.60 -45.43 -7.19
CA ASN A 994 3.65 -44.97 -6.27
C ASN A 994 3.40 -43.57 -5.66
N PHE A 995 2.14 -43.15 -5.54
CA PHE A 995 1.77 -41.86 -4.96
C PHE A 995 0.58 -42.03 -4.03
N PHE A 996 0.67 -41.49 -2.82
CA PHE A 996 -0.46 -41.36 -1.91
C PHE A 996 -0.31 -40.07 -1.11
N LYS A 997 -1.39 -39.33 -0.94
CA LYS A 997 -1.48 -38.15 -0.10
C LYS A 997 -2.78 -38.20 0.68
N PHE A 998 -2.69 -37.95 1.98
CA PHE A 998 -3.82 -37.83 2.88
C PHE A 998 -3.80 -36.44 3.52
N ASN A 999 -4.97 -35.83 3.60
CA ASN A 999 -5.20 -34.56 4.26
C ASN A 999 -6.44 -34.71 5.15
N PHE A 1000 -6.30 -34.36 6.42
CA PHE A 1000 -7.42 -34.29 7.35
C PHE A 1000 -7.35 -32.99 8.13
N ASN A 1001 -8.47 -32.26 8.09
CA ASN A 1001 -8.66 -31.03 8.83
C ASN A 1001 -9.95 -31.16 9.64
N SER A 1002 -9.88 -30.91 10.95
CA SER A 1002 -11.07 -30.84 11.78
C SER A 1002 -11.07 -29.67 12.74
N ASN A 1003 -12.23 -29.03 12.87
CA ASN A 1003 -12.47 -27.97 13.84
C ASN A 1003 -13.64 -28.36 14.74
N HIS A 1004 -13.46 -28.25 16.05
CA HIS A 1004 -14.47 -28.52 17.05
C HIS A 1004 -14.63 -27.30 17.96
N GLY A 1005 -15.87 -26.91 18.24
CA GLY A 1005 -16.19 -25.85 19.19
C GLY A 1005 -17.39 -26.29 20.02
N LEU A 1006 -17.23 -26.30 21.34
CA LEU A 1006 -18.30 -26.59 22.30
C LEU A 1006 -18.44 -25.40 23.24
N TYR A 1007 -19.60 -24.76 23.23
CA TYR A 1007 -19.90 -23.59 24.05
C TYR A 1007 -21.07 -23.88 24.98
N PHE A 1008 -20.91 -23.56 26.25
CA PHE A 1008 -21.95 -23.58 27.28
C PHE A 1008 -22.26 -22.15 27.68
N PHE A 1009 -23.52 -21.75 27.57
CA PHE A 1009 -24.02 -20.42 27.89
C PHE A 1009 -24.79 -20.47 29.20
N PHE A 1010 -24.39 -19.68 30.20
CA PHE A 1010 -25.05 -19.63 31.53
C PHE A 1010 -26.15 -18.56 31.61
N ASN A 1011 -26.15 -17.64 30.65
CA ASN A 1011 -27.15 -16.61 30.36
C ASN A 1011 -26.79 -15.99 28.99
N SER A 1012 -27.47 -14.93 28.55
CA SER A 1012 -27.19 -14.27 27.26
C SER A 1012 -25.75 -13.72 27.11
N ASN A 1013 -24.96 -13.70 28.18
CA ASN A 1013 -23.70 -12.97 28.28
C ASN A 1013 -22.49 -13.78 28.79
N ASN A 1014 -22.71 -14.89 29.50
CA ASN A 1014 -21.68 -15.71 30.12
C ASN A 1014 -21.51 -17.02 29.35
N LYS A 1015 -20.27 -17.36 28.96
CA LYS A 1015 -19.99 -18.60 28.23
C LYS A 1015 -18.69 -19.30 28.65
N LEU A 1016 -18.70 -20.62 28.66
CA LEU A 1016 -17.53 -21.48 28.73
C LEU A 1016 -17.37 -22.20 27.38
N GLY A 1017 -16.19 -22.13 26.78
CA GLY A 1017 -15.91 -22.66 25.45
C GLY A 1017 -14.71 -23.61 25.44
N PHE A 1018 -14.82 -24.69 24.68
CA PHE A 1018 -13.74 -25.61 24.37
C PHE A 1018 -13.58 -25.68 22.86
N GLU A 1019 -12.40 -25.35 22.36
CA GLU A 1019 -12.08 -25.34 20.93
C GLU A 1019 -10.92 -26.31 20.65
N ASN A 1020 -11.02 -27.08 19.57
CA ASN A 1020 -9.93 -27.91 19.06
C ASN A 1020 -9.81 -27.72 17.54
N GLU A 1021 -8.62 -27.35 17.10
CA GLU A 1021 -8.25 -27.26 15.68
C GLU A 1021 -7.19 -28.34 15.40
N PHE A 1022 -7.44 -29.21 14.44
CA PHE A 1022 -6.55 -30.31 14.08
C PHE A 1022 -6.28 -30.33 12.58
N LEU A 1023 -5.01 -30.41 12.22
CA LEU A 1023 -4.54 -30.53 10.85
C LEU A 1023 -3.51 -31.66 10.77
N TYR A 1024 -3.71 -32.57 9.82
CA TYR A 1024 -2.77 -33.64 9.53
C TYR A 1024 -2.65 -33.87 8.04
N THR A 1025 -1.42 -33.82 7.53
CA THR A 1025 -1.09 -34.15 6.16
C THR A 1025 0.03 -35.18 6.12
N ALA A 1026 -0.11 -36.17 5.24
CA ALA A 1026 0.90 -37.19 5.03
C ALA A 1026 1.00 -37.53 3.54
N SER A 1027 2.22 -37.75 3.06
CA SER A 1027 2.45 -38.17 1.68
C SER A 1027 3.46 -39.30 1.56
N LYS A 1028 3.29 -40.07 0.49
CA LYS A 1028 4.19 -41.13 0.03
C LYS A 1028 4.46 -40.87 -1.45
N ILE A 1029 5.73 -40.75 -1.80
CA ILE A 1029 6.20 -40.52 -3.18
C ILE A 1029 7.19 -41.64 -3.52
N GLU A 1030 7.01 -42.29 -4.66
CA GLU A 1030 7.84 -43.42 -5.11
C GLU A 1030 7.84 -44.59 -4.11
N ASN A 1031 9.02 -45.19 -3.85
CA ASN A 1031 9.22 -46.28 -2.91
C ASN A 1031 9.45 -45.79 -1.47
N SER A 1032 9.18 -44.52 -1.16
CA SER A 1032 9.31 -43.99 0.20
C SER A 1032 8.30 -44.63 1.15
N LYS A 1033 8.58 -44.63 2.46
CA LYS A 1033 7.55 -44.88 3.47
C LYS A 1033 6.58 -43.69 3.49
N LEU A 1034 5.34 -43.92 3.91
CA LEU A 1034 4.40 -42.83 4.20
C LEU A 1034 4.99 -41.98 5.32
N SER A 1035 5.18 -40.69 5.07
CA SER A 1035 5.70 -39.74 6.05
C SER A 1035 4.69 -38.63 6.30
N THR A 1036 4.53 -38.24 7.56
CA THR A 1036 3.82 -37.02 7.94
C THR A 1036 4.54 -35.82 7.31
N ASP A 1037 3.82 -35.02 6.54
CA ASP A 1037 4.32 -33.75 6.01
C ASP A 1037 4.09 -32.63 7.04
N GLU A 1038 2.91 -32.60 7.66
CA GLU A 1038 2.54 -31.63 8.69
C GLU A 1038 1.53 -32.26 9.67
N TRP A 1039 1.75 -32.03 10.95
CA TRP A 1039 0.78 -32.29 12.01
C TRP A 1039 0.68 -31.05 12.88
N LYS A 1040 -0.53 -30.61 13.19
CA LYS A 1040 -0.80 -29.47 14.05
C LYS A 1040 -2.09 -29.71 14.84
N GLU A 1041 -2.05 -29.50 16.14
CA GLU A 1041 -3.21 -29.60 17.01
C GLU A 1041 -3.20 -28.44 18.01
N LYS A 1042 -4.34 -27.74 18.12
CA LYS A 1042 -4.51 -26.60 19.02
C LYS A 1042 -5.77 -26.77 19.84
N PHE A 1043 -5.60 -26.88 21.15
CA PHE A 1043 -6.68 -26.87 22.12
C PHE A 1043 -6.81 -25.49 22.73
N SER A 1044 -8.04 -24.98 22.87
CA SER A 1044 -8.29 -23.73 23.60
C SER A 1044 -9.45 -23.89 24.58
N LEU A 1045 -9.24 -23.48 25.82
CA LEU A 1045 -10.27 -23.29 26.84
C LEU A 1045 -10.55 -21.80 26.95
N MET A 1046 -11.80 -21.39 26.81
CA MET A 1046 -12.23 -20.01 26.92
C MET A 1046 -13.30 -19.89 28.00
N PHE A 1047 -13.18 -18.93 28.90
CA PHE A 1047 -14.21 -18.59 29.87
C PHE A 1047 -14.51 -17.10 29.77
N SER A 1048 -15.76 -16.76 29.49
CA SER A 1048 -16.25 -15.39 29.40
C SER A 1048 -17.38 -15.16 30.39
N TYR A 1049 -17.27 -14.11 31.18
CA TYR A 1049 -18.18 -13.79 32.26
C TYR A 1049 -18.45 -12.29 32.27
N LYS A 1050 -19.71 -11.87 32.11
CA LYS A 1050 -20.19 -10.51 32.34
C LYS A 1050 -20.86 -10.44 33.71
N GLY A 1051 -20.24 -9.67 34.62
CA GLY A 1051 -20.65 -9.54 36.02
C GLY A 1051 -19.46 -9.56 36.99
N GLY A 1052 -19.74 -9.41 38.29
CA GLY A 1052 -18.71 -9.38 39.35
C GLY A 1052 -17.91 -8.06 39.43
N THR A 1053 -17.08 -7.91 40.47
CA THR A 1053 -16.21 -6.73 40.63
C THR A 1053 -14.88 -6.97 39.91
N SER A 1054 -14.68 -6.28 38.79
CA SER A 1054 -13.37 -6.25 38.12
C SER A 1054 -12.42 -5.27 38.83
N LEU A 1055 -11.11 -5.39 38.57
CA LEU A 1055 -10.14 -4.43 39.11
C LEU A 1055 -10.41 -2.99 38.62
N PRO A 1056 -10.74 -2.74 37.33
CA PRO A 1056 -11.13 -1.40 36.90
C PRO A 1056 -12.36 -0.87 37.63
N ARG A 1057 -13.38 -1.70 37.90
CA ARG A 1057 -14.55 -1.28 38.67
C ARG A 1057 -14.23 -0.84 40.10
N VAL A 1058 -13.43 -1.60 40.85
CA VAL A 1058 -13.04 -1.23 42.23
C VAL A 1058 -12.33 0.11 42.26
N ILE A 1059 -11.51 0.37 41.24
CA ILE A 1059 -10.85 1.67 41.06
C ILE A 1059 -11.92 2.75 40.81
N ILE A 1060 -12.85 2.54 39.88
CA ILE A 1060 -13.87 3.54 39.50
C ILE A 1060 -14.86 3.83 40.64
N GLU A 1061 -15.34 2.81 41.35
CA GLU A 1061 -16.28 2.96 42.47
C GLU A 1061 -15.68 3.73 43.65
N SER A 1062 -14.34 3.79 43.76
CA SER A 1062 -13.68 4.59 44.81
C SER A 1062 -13.89 6.10 44.66
N PHE A 1063 -14.30 6.57 43.49
CA PHE A 1063 -14.50 8.00 43.20
C PHE A 1063 -15.75 8.32 42.36
N SER A 1064 -16.56 7.33 41.94
CA SER A 1064 -17.73 7.54 41.10
C SER A 1064 -18.88 6.57 41.40
N LYS A 1065 -20.13 7.00 41.16
CA LYS A 1065 -21.36 6.19 41.28
C LYS A 1065 -22.01 5.87 39.92
N ILE A 1066 -21.29 6.07 38.81
CA ILE A 1066 -21.80 5.84 37.44
C ILE A 1066 -22.16 4.34 37.26
N PRO A 1067 -23.19 3.99 36.48
CA PRO A 1067 -23.49 2.59 36.16
C PRO A 1067 -22.32 1.91 35.44
N LEU A 1068 -21.85 0.79 36.01
CA LEU A 1068 -20.73 0.00 35.48
C LEU A 1068 -21.20 -1.38 35.03
N SER A 1069 -20.66 -1.85 33.90
CA SER A 1069 -20.87 -3.22 33.41
C SER A 1069 -19.53 -3.89 33.17
N ASP A 1070 -19.24 -4.94 33.94
CA ASP A 1070 -17.99 -5.68 33.85
C ASP A 1070 -18.08 -6.87 32.90
N SER A 1071 -16.97 -7.18 32.26
CA SER A 1071 -16.73 -8.38 31.49
C SER A 1071 -15.33 -8.91 31.76
N ARG A 1072 -15.19 -10.23 31.79
CA ARG A 1072 -13.95 -10.94 32.00
C ARG A 1072 -13.85 -12.05 30.95
N GLU A 1073 -12.68 -12.21 30.36
CA GLU A 1073 -12.36 -13.28 29.44
C GLU A 1073 -11.03 -13.90 29.82
N GLU A 1074 -11.03 -15.22 29.95
CA GLU A 1074 -9.83 -16.05 30.09
C GLU A 1074 -9.74 -16.95 28.87
N LYS A 1075 -8.57 -17.04 28.26
CA LYS A 1075 -8.30 -18.00 27.19
C LYS A 1075 -6.97 -18.69 27.42
N LEU A 1076 -7.00 -20.00 27.67
CA LEU A 1076 -5.82 -20.85 27.71
C LEU A 1076 -5.76 -21.63 26.40
N SER A 1077 -4.64 -21.57 25.67
CA SER A 1077 -4.45 -22.35 24.45
C SER A 1077 -3.14 -23.13 24.49
N ILE A 1078 -3.18 -24.37 24.00
CA ILE A 1078 -2.03 -25.25 23.84
C ILE A 1078 -2.00 -25.69 22.39
N GLU A 1079 -0.93 -25.37 21.69
CA GLU A 1079 -0.68 -25.78 20.32
C GLU A 1079 0.55 -26.69 20.26
N LEU A 1080 0.42 -27.83 19.59
CA LEU A 1080 1.48 -28.78 19.30
C LEU A 1080 1.60 -28.92 17.78
N SER A 1081 2.81 -28.91 17.24
CA SER A 1081 3.01 -29.06 15.79
C SER A 1081 4.32 -29.73 15.40
N GLN A 1082 4.36 -30.33 14.21
CA GLN A 1082 5.54 -30.95 13.61
C GLN A 1082 5.44 -30.85 12.08
N ASN A 1083 6.53 -30.52 11.39
CA ASN A 1083 6.56 -30.41 9.92
C ASN A 1083 7.80 -31.13 9.36
N LYS A 1084 7.73 -31.64 8.12
CA LYS A 1084 8.84 -32.27 7.39
C LYS A 1084 10.15 -31.48 7.39
N SER A 1085 10.08 -30.14 7.33
CA SER A 1085 11.26 -29.26 7.38
C SER A 1085 11.86 -29.12 8.79
N LEU A 1086 11.09 -29.42 9.84
CA LEU A 1086 11.47 -29.28 11.25
C LEU A 1086 11.10 -30.56 12.00
N LYS A 1087 12.01 -31.52 12.05
CA LYS A 1087 11.78 -32.85 12.66
C LYS A 1087 11.45 -32.82 14.17
N LYS A 1088 11.67 -31.69 14.85
CA LYS A 1088 11.41 -31.51 16.29
C LYS A 1088 9.93 -31.22 16.54
N LEU A 1089 9.40 -31.71 17.67
CA LEU A 1089 8.09 -31.33 18.17
C LEU A 1089 8.13 -29.86 18.62
N ASN A 1090 7.30 -29.03 18.02
CA ASN A 1090 7.08 -27.66 18.45
C ASN A 1090 5.86 -27.59 19.37
N TYR A 1091 5.95 -26.77 20.40
CA TYR A 1091 4.84 -26.50 21.32
C TYR A 1091 4.73 -25.02 21.60
N LYS A 1092 3.49 -24.56 21.77
CA LYS A 1092 3.14 -23.19 22.12
C LYS A 1092 2.03 -23.20 23.16
N LEU A 1093 2.28 -22.60 24.32
CA LEU A 1093 1.33 -22.41 25.41
C LEU A 1093 1.01 -20.92 25.49
N SER A 1094 -0.26 -20.55 25.48
CA SER A 1094 -0.68 -19.16 25.66
C SER A 1094 -1.80 -19.05 26.69
N PHE A 1095 -1.65 -18.19 27.69
CA PHE A 1095 -2.70 -17.81 28.62
C PHE A 1095 -3.00 -16.34 28.48
N LYS A 1096 -4.25 -16.01 28.18
CA LYS A 1096 -4.73 -14.64 28.01
C LYS A 1096 -5.81 -14.35 29.03
N HIS A 1097 -5.55 -13.35 29.85
CA HIS A 1097 -6.46 -12.74 30.81
C HIS A 1097 -6.92 -11.37 30.30
N SER A 1098 -8.21 -11.09 30.39
CA SER A 1098 -8.76 -9.78 30.06
C SER A 1098 -9.93 -9.45 30.99
N GLN A 1099 -9.91 -8.26 31.58
CA GLN A 1099 -11.04 -7.66 32.31
C GLN A 1099 -11.38 -6.34 31.64
N SER A 1100 -12.65 -6.07 31.40
CA SER A 1100 -13.15 -4.82 30.84
C SER A 1100 -14.33 -4.33 31.67
N THR A 1101 -14.35 -3.04 31.99
CA THR A 1101 -15.45 -2.35 32.65
C THR A 1101 -15.96 -1.26 31.74
N LYS A 1102 -17.20 -1.41 31.28
CA LYS A 1102 -17.92 -0.34 30.61
C LYS A 1102 -18.44 0.66 31.63
N ILE A 1103 -18.26 1.94 31.34
CA ILE A 1103 -18.68 3.11 32.12
C ILE A 1103 -19.81 3.77 31.34
N GLY A 1104 -21.07 3.52 31.72
CA GLY A 1104 -22.23 3.93 30.91
C GLY A 1104 -22.21 3.34 29.48
N SER A 1105 -22.69 4.13 28.50
CA SER A 1105 -22.66 3.77 27.08
C SER A 1105 -21.39 4.20 26.35
N HIS A 1106 -20.54 5.02 26.99
CA HIS A 1106 -19.53 5.85 26.32
C HIS A 1106 -18.10 5.58 26.79
N GLY A 1107 -17.86 4.89 27.92
CA GLY A 1107 -16.51 4.58 28.40
C GLY A 1107 -16.24 3.09 28.53
N GLU A 1108 -14.98 2.68 28.38
CA GLU A 1108 -14.49 1.32 28.67
C GLU A 1108 -13.06 1.38 29.23
N ILE A 1109 -12.81 0.72 30.37
CA ILE A 1109 -11.45 0.47 30.87
C ILE A 1109 -11.19 -1.02 30.82
N LYS A 1110 -10.11 -1.42 30.16
CA LYS A 1110 -9.72 -2.82 29.99
C LYS A 1110 -8.30 -3.08 30.50
N ILE A 1111 -8.14 -4.07 31.35
CA ILE A 1111 -6.85 -4.60 31.81
C ILE A 1111 -6.67 -5.97 31.18
N PHE A 1112 -5.49 -6.25 30.65
CA PHE A 1112 -5.19 -7.56 30.07
C PHE A 1112 -3.77 -8.01 30.36
N ALA A 1113 -3.57 -9.32 30.36
CA ALA A 1113 -2.27 -9.95 30.45
C ALA A 1113 -2.26 -11.20 29.58
N GLU A 1114 -1.21 -11.37 28.78
CA GLU A 1114 -0.98 -12.53 27.92
C GLU A 1114 0.42 -13.06 28.19
N LEU A 1115 0.47 -14.35 28.51
CA LEU A 1115 1.69 -15.12 28.71
C LEU A 1115 1.77 -16.14 27.58
N GLU A 1116 2.76 -16.03 26.71
CA GLU A 1116 2.97 -16.93 25.59
C GLU A 1116 4.35 -17.58 25.67
N GLY A 1117 4.41 -18.90 25.82
CA GLY A 1117 5.63 -19.70 25.78
C GLY A 1117 5.68 -20.57 24.54
N ALA A 1118 6.75 -20.50 23.74
CA ALA A 1118 6.89 -21.30 22.53
C ALA A 1118 8.29 -21.88 22.37
N SER A 1119 8.40 -23.10 21.85
CA SER A 1119 9.67 -23.67 21.40
C SER A 1119 10.15 -23.03 20.10
N THR A 1120 11.44 -22.78 19.96
CA THR A 1120 12.04 -22.18 18.75
C THR A 1120 12.78 -23.20 17.89
N THR A 1121 13.19 -22.78 16.68
CA THR A 1121 14.05 -23.54 15.78
C THR A 1121 15.50 -23.69 16.28
N SER A 1122 15.94 -22.84 17.23
CA SER A 1122 17.31 -22.76 17.77
C SER A 1122 17.51 -23.58 19.05
N ASN A 1123 16.63 -24.53 19.36
CA ASN A 1123 16.63 -25.27 20.63
C ASN A 1123 16.50 -24.39 21.88
N SER A 1124 15.73 -23.30 21.80
CA SER A 1124 15.39 -22.45 22.95
C SER A 1124 13.89 -22.46 23.25
N PHE A 1125 13.52 -21.93 24.41
CA PHE A 1125 12.16 -21.64 24.81
C PHE A 1125 11.95 -20.13 24.90
N LEU A 1126 11.04 -19.58 24.10
CA LEU A 1126 10.71 -18.17 24.07
C LEU A 1126 9.48 -17.91 24.95
N LEU A 1127 9.62 -17.08 25.97
CA LEU A 1127 8.56 -16.59 26.83
C LEU A 1127 8.30 -15.11 26.53
N ASN A 1128 7.11 -14.82 26.02
CA ASN A 1128 6.59 -13.48 25.84
C ASN A 1128 5.57 -13.17 26.94
N VAL A 1129 5.72 -12.02 27.57
CA VAL A 1129 4.82 -11.49 28.60
C VAL A 1129 4.33 -10.13 28.14
N ASN A 1130 3.05 -10.04 27.85
CA ASN A 1130 2.38 -8.82 27.41
C ASN A 1130 1.32 -8.46 28.45
N ALA A 1131 1.46 -7.37 29.17
CA ALA A 1131 0.43 -6.94 30.13
C ALA A 1131 0.19 -5.44 30.01
N GLY A 1132 -1.06 -5.02 30.18
CA GLY A 1132 -1.39 -3.62 30.01
C GLY A 1132 -2.73 -3.21 30.57
N ILE A 1133 -2.92 -1.90 30.62
CA ILE A 1133 -4.18 -1.24 30.86
C ILE A 1133 -4.50 -0.37 29.65
N SER A 1134 -5.75 -0.40 29.24
CA SER A 1134 -6.30 0.41 28.15
C SER A 1134 -7.56 1.09 28.66
N GLY A 1135 -7.79 2.32 28.22
CA GLY A 1135 -8.97 3.10 28.55
C GLY A 1135 -9.45 3.81 27.30
N LYS A 1136 -10.72 3.65 26.98
CA LYS A 1136 -11.38 4.29 25.85
C LYS A 1136 -12.56 5.11 26.36
N VAL A 1137 -12.65 6.36 25.93
CA VAL A 1137 -13.82 7.21 26.11
C VAL A 1137 -14.27 7.64 24.72
N ASP A 1138 -15.47 7.25 24.35
CA ASP A 1138 -16.22 7.76 23.21
C ASP A 1138 -17.02 8.97 23.71
N PHE A 1139 -16.97 10.09 22.98
CA PHE A 1139 -17.66 11.33 23.34
C PHE A 1139 -19.00 11.45 22.66
#